data_AF-A0A8C0R0Z1-F1
#
_entry.id   AF-A0A8C0R0Z1-F1
#
_cell.length_a   1.000
_cell.length_b   1.000
_cell.length_c   1.000
_cell.angle_alpha   90.00
_cell.angle_beta   90.00
_cell.angle_gamma   90.00
#
_symmetry.space_group_name_H-M   'P 1'
#
loop_
_entity.id
_entity.type
_entity.pdbx_description
1 polymer ?
#
loop_
_entity_poly.entity_id
_entity_poly.type
_entity_poly.pdbx_seq_one_letter_code
_entity_poly.pdbx_strand_id
1 'polypeptide(L)'
;MAGMKTATGDYIDSSWELRVFVGEDDPEAESVTLRVTGESHIGGVLLKIVEEIKRKQDWSDHAIWWEQKRQWLLQTHWTLDKYGILADARLFFGPQHRPVILRLPNRRALRLRASFSQPLFQAVAAICRLLSIRHPEELSLLRAPEKKEKKKKEKEPEEELYDLTKVVLAGGVAPALFRGMPAHFSDSAQTEACYHMLSRPQPPPDPLLLQRLPRPSSLLDKTQLHSRWLDSSRCLMQQGIKAGDMLWLRFKYYSFFDLDPKTDPVRLTQLYEQARWDLLLEETDCTEEEMMVFAALQYHINKLSQSGEVGETAGTDLGLDDLDAALNNLEVKLEGSASTDVLNNLTTIPELKDHLRIFRPRKLTLKGYRQHWVVFKETTLSYYKSQDEAPGDPIQQLNLKGCEVVPDVNVSGQKFCIKLLVPSPEGMSEIYLRCQDEKQYARWMAGCRLASKGRTMADSSYASEVQAILAFLSLQRTGGGGSGNHPQGPDASAEGLNPYGLVAPRFQRKFKAKQLTPRILEAHQNVAQLSLSEAQLRFIQAWQSLPDFGISYVVVRFKGSKKDEILGIANNRLIRIDLAVGDVVKTWRFSNMRQWNVNWDIRQVAIEFDEHINVAFSCVSASCRIVHEYIGGYIFLSTRERARGEELDEDLFLQLTGGHEAF
;
A
#
# COMPACT_ATOMS: atom_id res chain seq x y z
N MET A 1 24.52 -2.09 61.19
CA MET A 1 25.30 -3.33 60.93
C MET A 1 26.78 -2.97 60.94
N ALA A 2 27.60 -3.71 61.68
CA ALA A 2 29.04 -3.51 61.71
C ALA A 2 29.64 -4.01 60.38
N GLY A 3 30.27 -3.11 59.61
CA GLY A 3 30.94 -3.46 58.35
C GLY A 3 32.16 -4.34 58.60
N MET A 4 32.37 -5.33 57.73
CA MET A 4 33.57 -6.16 57.71
C MET A 4 34.80 -5.29 57.39
N LYS A 5 35.92 -5.53 58.08
CA LYS A 5 37.19 -4.83 57.87
C LYS A 5 38.23 -5.81 57.33
N THR A 6 39.12 -5.34 56.47
CA THR A 6 40.29 -6.10 56.01
C THR A 6 41.30 -6.30 57.15
N ALA A 7 42.29 -7.18 56.97
CA ALA A 7 43.39 -7.37 57.92
C ALA A 7 44.24 -6.10 58.15
N THR A 8 44.13 -5.09 57.26
CA THR A 8 44.77 -3.76 57.37
C THR A 8 43.90 -2.72 58.07
N GLY A 9 42.66 -3.06 58.46
CA GLY A 9 41.76 -2.17 59.19
C GLY A 9 40.87 -1.29 58.30
N ASP A 10 40.94 -1.44 56.98
CA ASP A 10 40.11 -0.71 56.03
C ASP A 10 38.70 -1.29 56.01
N TYR A 11 37.68 -0.41 55.98
CA TYR A 11 36.30 -0.84 55.79
C TYR A 11 36.17 -1.49 54.42
N ILE A 12 35.61 -2.71 54.36
CA ILE A 12 35.13 -3.28 53.10
C ILE A 12 33.90 -2.47 52.73
N ASP A 13 34.08 -1.46 51.88
CA ASP A 13 32.95 -0.81 51.26
C ASP A 13 32.35 -1.78 50.24
N SER A 14 31.02 -1.80 50.13
CA SER A 14 30.32 -2.65 49.16
C SER A 14 30.48 -2.14 47.72
N SER A 15 31.52 -1.35 47.46
CA SER A 15 31.76 -0.74 46.17
C SER A 15 32.68 -1.61 45.32
N TRP A 16 32.51 -1.50 44.02
CA TRP A 16 33.23 -2.27 43.02
C TRP A 16 33.46 -1.42 41.78
N GLU A 17 34.35 -1.90 40.92
CA GLU A 17 34.72 -1.20 39.69
C GLU A 17 33.81 -1.62 38.54
N LEU A 18 33.05 -0.67 38.01
CA LEU A 18 32.25 -0.84 36.81
C LEU A 18 33.01 -0.31 35.60
N ARG A 19 33.26 -1.18 34.62
CA ARG A 19 33.87 -0.79 33.35
C ARG A 19 32.80 -0.49 32.31
N VAL A 20 32.89 0.69 31.68
CA VAL A 20 31.98 1.13 30.62
C VAL A 20 32.79 1.53 29.39
N PHE A 21 32.51 0.93 28.25
CA PHE A 21 33.11 1.26 26.96
C PHE A 21 32.40 2.47 26.35
N VAL A 22 33.14 3.47 25.90
CA VAL A 22 32.63 4.72 25.33
C VAL A 22 32.74 4.66 23.81
N GLY A 23 31.59 4.73 23.13
CA GLY A 23 31.52 4.66 21.67
C GLY A 23 30.66 3.50 21.17
N GLU A 24 30.80 3.17 19.89
CA GLU A 24 30.12 2.02 19.28
C GLU A 24 30.83 0.70 19.67
N ASP A 25 30.23 -0.45 19.31
CA ASP A 25 30.75 -1.81 19.58
C ASP A 25 32.10 -2.07 18.85
N ASP A 26 33.15 -1.35 19.26
CA ASP A 26 34.51 -1.47 18.77
C ASP A 26 35.39 -2.10 19.88
N PRO A 27 36.11 -3.20 19.61
CA PRO A 27 37.09 -3.77 20.53
C PRO A 27 38.17 -2.78 21.00
N GLU A 28 38.43 -1.71 20.24
CA GLU A 28 39.38 -0.64 20.58
C GLU A 28 38.72 0.57 21.28
N ALA A 29 37.43 0.48 21.63
CA ALA A 29 36.70 1.56 22.29
C ALA A 29 37.34 1.94 23.63
N GLU A 30 37.55 3.24 23.81
CA GLU A 30 38.03 3.84 25.06
C GLU A 30 37.11 3.45 26.21
N SER A 31 37.64 2.94 27.32
CA SER A 31 36.83 2.52 28.46
C SER A 31 37.08 3.39 29.68
N VAL A 32 36.00 3.72 30.39
CA VAL A 32 36.05 4.39 31.69
C VAL A 32 35.77 3.36 32.78
N THR A 33 36.52 3.43 33.89
CA THR A 33 36.28 2.59 35.07
C THR A 33 35.79 3.46 36.21
N LEU A 34 34.63 3.12 36.77
CA LEU A 34 33.94 3.90 37.79
C LEU A 34 33.79 3.10 39.07
N ARG A 35 34.02 3.74 40.23
CA ARG A 35 33.69 3.14 41.53
C ARG A 35 32.20 3.37 41.84
N VAL A 36 31.45 2.27 41.98
CA VAL A 36 29.99 2.25 42.17
C VAL A 36 29.59 1.27 43.26
N THR A 37 28.36 1.36 43.75
CA THR A 37 27.72 0.39 44.65
C THR A 37 26.48 -0.19 43.98
N GLY A 38 25.94 -1.30 44.48
CA GLY A 38 24.68 -1.87 43.98
C GLY A 38 23.48 -0.91 44.03
N GLU A 39 23.48 0.00 45.01
CA GLU A 39 22.48 1.06 45.19
C GLU A 39 22.66 2.26 44.24
N SER A 40 23.75 2.31 43.47
CA SER A 40 23.98 3.41 42.52
C SER A 40 22.91 3.41 41.43
N HIS A 41 22.29 4.57 41.18
CA HIS A 41 21.30 4.74 40.12
C HIS A 41 21.95 4.87 38.74
N ILE A 42 21.28 4.39 37.69
CA ILE A 42 21.74 4.51 36.29
C ILE A 42 22.01 5.98 35.91
N GLY A 43 21.14 6.91 36.30
CA GLY A 43 21.34 8.35 36.05
C GLY A 43 22.60 8.90 36.72
N GLY A 44 22.92 8.43 37.93
CA GLY A 44 24.16 8.79 38.62
C GLY A 44 25.40 8.20 37.95
N VAL A 45 25.30 6.97 37.43
CA VAL A 45 26.38 6.36 36.63
C VAL A 45 26.62 7.16 35.36
N LEU A 46 25.58 7.58 34.63
CA LEU A 46 25.70 8.42 33.44
C LEU A 46 26.44 9.74 33.71
N LEU A 47 26.12 10.42 34.81
CA LEU A 47 26.82 11.66 35.20
C LEU A 47 28.32 11.41 35.45
N LYS A 48 28.65 10.36 36.20
CA LYS A 48 30.04 9.96 36.45
C LYS A 48 30.81 9.63 35.17
N ILE A 49 30.16 8.94 34.21
CA ILE A 49 30.77 8.64 32.90
C ILE A 49 31.14 9.95 32.19
N VAL A 50 30.20 10.90 32.12
CA VAL A 50 30.43 12.20 31.43
C VAL A 50 31.52 13.03 32.11
N GLU A 51 31.57 13.03 33.45
CA GLU A 51 32.61 13.71 34.23
C GLU A 51 34.02 13.15 33.94
N GLU A 52 34.15 11.83 33.82
CA GLU A 52 35.43 11.17 33.53
C GLU A 52 35.89 11.36 32.08
N ILE A 53 34.97 11.34 31.10
CA ILE A 53 35.31 11.51 29.67
C ILE A 53 35.87 12.92 29.37
N LYS A 54 35.51 13.94 30.16
CA LYS A 54 35.99 15.33 30.03
C LYS A 54 35.85 15.95 28.63
N ARG A 55 34.92 15.46 27.80
CA ARG A 55 34.61 16.00 26.46
C ARG A 55 33.41 16.95 26.53
N LYS A 56 33.54 18.12 25.90
CA LYS A 56 32.45 19.08 25.72
C LYS A 56 31.67 18.73 24.46
N GLN A 57 30.58 17.99 24.62
CA GLN A 57 29.63 17.68 23.53
C GLN A 57 28.22 17.51 24.09
N ASP A 58 27.24 17.37 23.19
CA ASP A 58 25.88 17.01 23.58
C ASP A 58 25.77 15.51 23.89
N TRP A 59 25.31 15.20 25.09
CA TRP A 59 25.11 13.84 25.61
C TRP A 59 23.63 13.45 25.68
N SER A 60 22.70 14.32 25.25
CA SER A 60 21.26 14.12 25.38
C SER A 60 20.74 12.82 24.74
N ASP A 61 21.39 12.38 23.65
CA ASP A 61 21.05 11.15 22.92
C ASP A 61 21.80 9.90 23.42
N HIS A 62 22.64 10.00 24.45
CA HIS A 62 23.46 8.87 24.90
C HIS A 62 22.79 8.06 26.00
N ALA A 63 22.95 6.74 25.93
CA ALA A 63 22.48 5.80 26.95
C ALA A 63 23.44 4.61 27.07
N ILE A 64 23.17 3.74 28.05
CA ILE A 64 23.97 2.53 28.28
C ILE A 64 23.27 1.32 27.67
N TRP A 65 24.00 0.60 26.81
CA TRP A 65 23.65 -0.71 26.29
C TRP A 65 24.34 -1.81 27.08
N TRP A 66 23.58 -2.81 27.51
CA TRP A 66 24.10 -4.01 28.16
C TRP A 66 24.10 -5.19 27.18
N GLU A 67 25.29 -5.55 26.69
CA GLU A 67 25.47 -6.54 25.62
C GLU A 67 25.01 -7.94 26.03
N GLN A 68 25.40 -8.42 27.21
CA GLN A 68 25.10 -9.81 27.62
C GLN A 68 23.60 -10.08 27.78
N LYS A 69 22.84 -9.09 28.25
CA LYS A 69 21.38 -9.18 28.40
C LYS A 69 20.61 -8.63 27.20
N ARG A 70 21.30 -8.05 26.21
CA ARG A 70 20.72 -7.38 25.03
C ARG A 70 19.63 -6.39 25.41
N GLN A 71 19.91 -5.46 26.31
CA GLN A 71 18.95 -4.45 26.74
C GLN A 71 19.58 -3.08 26.94
N TRP A 72 18.77 -2.03 26.71
CA TRP A 72 19.13 -0.66 27.03
C TRP A 72 18.74 -0.33 28.47
N LEU A 73 19.60 0.40 29.17
CA LEU A 73 19.36 0.87 30.53
C LEU A 73 18.74 2.27 30.50
N LEU A 74 17.48 2.36 30.08
CA LEU A 74 16.78 3.64 29.89
C LEU A 74 16.14 4.16 31.20
N GLN A 75 15.91 3.30 32.19
CA GLN A 75 15.30 3.68 33.46
C GLN A 75 16.36 4.33 34.38
N THR A 76 16.57 5.64 34.21
CA THR A 76 17.60 6.40 34.93
C THR A 76 17.47 6.36 36.45
N HIS A 77 16.26 6.12 36.97
CA HIS A 77 15.98 6.04 38.40
C HIS A 77 16.22 4.64 39.00
N TRP A 78 16.40 3.60 38.19
CA TRP A 78 16.66 2.25 38.69
C TRP A 78 18.10 2.11 39.19
N THR A 79 18.30 1.24 40.18
CA THR A 79 19.62 0.91 40.72
C THR A 79 20.30 -0.19 39.91
N LEU A 80 21.62 -0.28 40.01
CA LEU A 80 22.40 -1.38 39.40
C LEU A 80 21.92 -2.75 39.89
N ASP A 81 21.61 -2.88 41.19
CA ASP A 81 21.07 -4.12 41.78
C ASP A 81 19.70 -4.51 41.20
N LYS A 82 18.84 -3.53 40.91
CA LYS A 82 17.53 -3.81 40.31
C LYS A 82 17.65 -4.40 38.91
N TYR A 83 18.66 -3.98 38.15
CA TYR A 83 19.00 -4.60 36.87
C TYR A 83 19.82 -5.89 37.04
N GLY A 84 20.39 -6.15 38.22
CA GLY A 84 21.31 -7.26 38.48
C GLY A 84 22.67 -7.07 37.81
N ILE A 85 23.13 -5.82 37.70
CA ILE A 85 24.42 -5.49 37.08
C ILE A 85 25.54 -5.67 38.11
N LEU A 86 26.57 -6.41 37.72
CA LEU A 86 27.76 -6.71 38.51
C LEU A 86 29.03 -6.28 37.76
N ALA A 87 30.20 -6.47 38.38
CA ALA A 87 31.51 -6.04 37.86
C ALA A 87 31.90 -6.62 36.49
N ASP A 88 31.34 -7.76 36.10
CA ASP A 88 31.59 -8.46 34.83
C ASP A 88 30.66 -8.00 33.69
N ALA A 89 29.74 -7.07 33.94
CA ALA A 89 28.85 -6.53 32.93
C ALA A 89 29.64 -5.77 31.84
N ARG A 90 29.35 -6.07 30.58
CA ARG A 90 29.92 -5.39 29.42
C ARG A 90 28.93 -4.32 28.98
N LEU A 91 29.20 -3.10 29.44
CA LEU A 91 28.34 -1.94 29.22
C LEU A 91 28.97 -1.01 28.17
N PHE A 92 28.15 -0.56 27.23
CA PHE A 92 28.54 0.36 26.17
C PHE A 92 27.75 1.67 26.31
N PHE A 93 28.45 2.78 26.48
CA PHE A 93 27.89 4.12 26.52
C PHE A 93 28.03 4.78 25.16
N GLY A 94 26.90 5.01 24.49
CA GLY A 94 26.88 5.53 23.13
C GLY A 94 25.52 6.11 22.73
N PRO A 95 25.44 6.70 21.53
CA PRO A 95 24.20 7.31 21.04
C PRO A 95 23.12 6.26 20.79
N GLN A 96 21.88 6.62 21.13
CA GLN A 96 20.68 5.86 20.85
C GLN A 96 20.26 6.00 19.38
N HIS A 97 20.44 7.18 18.78
CA HIS A 97 20.15 7.41 17.36
C HIS A 97 21.41 7.22 16.51
N ARG A 98 21.42 6.14 15.73
CA ARG A 98 22.55 5.80 14.86
C ARG A 98 22.17 5.89 13.38
N PRO A 99 23.10 6.25 12.50
CA PRO A 99 22.82 6.31 11.08
C PRO A 99 22.55 4.91 10.52
N VAL A 100 21.56 4.77 9.65
CA VAL A 100 21.27 3.58 8.85
C VAL A 100 21.07 3.96 7.39
N ILE A 101 21.31 3.02 6.49
CA ILE A 101 21.00 3.18 5.08
C ILE A 101 19.65 2.52 4.83
N LEU A 102 18.65 3.32 4.47
CA LEU A 102 17.31 2.85 4.19
C LEU A 102 17.09 2.74 2.69
N ARG A 103 16.91 1.52 2.19
CA ARG A 103 16.45 1.25 0.84
C ARG A 103 14.93 1.32 0.81
N LEU A 104 14.40 2.20 -0.04
CA LEU A 104 12.98 2.49 -0.13
C LEU A 104 12.26 1.56 -1.14
N PRO A 105 10.92 1.52 -1.14
CA PRO A 105 10.15 0.76 -2.12
C PRO A 105 10.42 1.15 -3.58
N ASN A 106 10.71 2.42 -3.85
CA ASN A 106 11.14 2.92 -5.17
C ASN A 106 12.57 2.49 -5.57
N ARG A 107 13.22 1.65 -4.76
CA ARG A 107 14.58 1.11 -4.89
C ARG A 107 15.73 2.11 -4.75
N ARG A 108 15.46 3.38 -4.45
CA ARG A 108 16.49 4.35 -4.05
C ARG A 108 16.91 4.11 -2.60
N ALA A 109 18.06 4.67 -2.23
CA ALA A 109 18.57 4.61 -0.87
C ALA A 109 18.76 6.01 -0.30
N LEU A 110 18.47 6.15 1.00
CA LEU A 110 18.82 7.34 1.76
C LEU A 110 19.46 6.96 3.08
N ARG A 111 20.26 7.85 3.63
CA ARG A 111 20.88 7.73 4.94
C ARG A 111 20.11 8.59 5.92
N LEU A 112 19.66 8.03 7.03
CA LEU A 112 18.99 8.78 8.11
C LEU A 112 19.43 8.24 9.47
N ARG A 113 19.12 8.97 10.55
CA ARG A 113 19.29 8.48 11.92
C ARG A 113 18.00 7.78 12.35
N ALA A 114 18.12 6.55 12.84
CA ALA A 114 17.01 5.79 13.43
C ALA A 114 17.30 5.51 14.90
N SER A 115 16.27 5.34 15.71
CA SER A 115 16.41 4.94 17.11
C SER A 115 16.77 3.46 17.23
N PHE A 116 17.86 3.16 17.94
CA PHE A 116 18.31 1.79 18.23
C PHE A 116 17.87 1.31 19.62
N SER A 117 17.25 2.20 20.41
CA SER A 117 16.77 1.93 21.77
C SER A 117 15.28 1.68 21.85
N GLN A 118 14.48 2.34 21.01
CA GLN A 118 13.03 2.14 20.95
C GLN A 118 12.65 0.81 20.29
N PRO A 119 11.48 0.22 20.64
CA PRO A 119 10.87 -0.85 19.85
C PRO A 119 10.79 -0.46 18.38
N LEU A 120 11.00 -1.43 17.49
CA LEU A 120 11.07 -1.17 16.06
C LEU A 120 9.79 -0.51 15.51
N PHE A 121 8.61 -0.84 16.04
CA PHE A 121 7.35 -0.18 15.67
C PHE A 121 7.44 1.35 15.79
N GLN A 122 7.92 1.85 16.94
CA GLN A 122 8.11 3.28 17.18
C GLN A 122 9.22 3.87 16.31
N ALA A 123 10.32 3.13 16.11
CA ALA A 123 11.40 3.56 15.23
C ALA A 123 10.91 3.71 13.77
N VAL A 124 10.06 2.80 13.29
CA VAL A 124 9.39 2.90 11.98
C VAL A 124 8.45 4.08 11.94
N ALA A 125 7.64 4.31 12.98
CA ALA A 125 6.77 5.47 13.05
C ALA A 125 7.54 6.79 12.95
N ALA A 126 8.69 6.91 13.63
CA ALA A 126 9.57 8.07 13.53
C ALA A 126 10.18 8.22 12.12
N ILE A 127 10.62 7.11 11.49
CA ILE A 127 11.12 7.12 10.11
C ILE A 127 10.02 7.56 9.12
N CYS A 128 8.83 6.98 9.20
CA CYS A 128 7.70 7.34 8.35
C CYS A 128 7.28 8.80 8.53
N ARG A 129 7.28 9.30 9.77
CA ARG A 129 7.05 10.73 10.07
C ARG A 129 8.08 11.62 9.38
N LEU A 130 9.38 11.27 9.45
CA LEU A 130 10.45 11.99 8.75
C LEU A 130 10.25 11.99 7.23
N LEU A 131 9.82 10.86 6.67
CA LEU A 131 9.59 10.68 5.24
C LEU A 131 8.22 11.17 4.76
N SER A 132 7.39 11.76 5.63
CA SER A 132 6.03 12.21 5.30
C SER A 132 5.10 11.07 4.82
N ILE A 133 5.21 9.90 5.45
CA ILE A 133 4.36 8.72 5.22
C ILE A 133 3.39 8.58 6.41
N ARG A 134 2.09 8.80 6.18
CA ARG A 134 1.05 8.48 7.18
C ARG A 134 0.87 6.97 7.31
N HIS A 135 0.16 6.56 8.36
CA HIS A 135 -0.16 5.16 8.66
C HIS A 135 1.10 4.25 8.71
N PRO A 136 2.07 4.56 9.58
CA PRO A 136 3.31 3.79 9.71
C PRO A 136 3.08 2.32 10.09
N GLU A 137 1.94 1.99 10.70
CA GLU A 137 1.56 0.64 11.09
C GLU A 137 1.44 -0.34 9.91
N GLU A 138 1.35 0.17 8.68
CA GLU A 138 1.31 -0.64 7.46
C GLU A 138 2.71 -1.02 6.94
N LEU A 139 3.76 -0.36 7.46
CA LEU A 139 5.15 -0.50 7.03
C LEU A 139 5.99 -1.17 8.12
N SER A 140 7.13 -1.75 7.72
CA SER A 140 8.14 -2.22 8.67
C SER A 140 9.52 -2.28 7.99
N LEU A 141 10.54 -2.65 8.76
CA LEU A 141 11.90 -2.82 8.27
C LEU A 141 12.23 -4.29 8.02
N LEU A 142 12.94 -4.51 6.92
CA LEU A 142 13.37 -5.81 6.45
C LEU A 142 14.89 -5.82 6.28
N ARG A 143 15.56 -6.89 6.71
CA ARG A 143 17.02 -7.02 6.55
C ARG A 143 17.40 -7.04 5.08
N ALA A 144 18.47 -6.36 4.69
CA ALA A 144 19.02 -6.52 3.35
C ALA A 144 19.38 -8.00 3.06
N PRO A 145 19.24 -8.47 1.81
CA PRO A 145 19.60 -9.84 1.47
C PRO A 145 21.12 -10.00 1.54
N GLU A 146 21.60 -11.16 1.99
CA GLU A 146 23.05 -11.44 2.00
C GLU A 146 23.60 -11.39 0.57
N LYS A 147 24.59 -10.52 0.33
CA LYS A 147 25.29 -10.48 -0.96
C LYS A 147 26.11 -11.78 -1.10
N LYS A 148 25.59 -12.77 -1.84
CA LYS A 148 26.42 -13.91 -2.27
C LYS A 148 27.60 -13.35 -3.06
N GLU A 149 28.83 -13.56 -2.59
CA GLU A 149 30.05 -13.08 -3.25
C GLU A 149 30.08 -13.54 -4.71
N LYS A 150 29.70 -12.66 -5.64
CA LYS A 150 29.85 -12.93 -7.07
C LYS A 150 31.33 -12.78 -7.41
N LYS A 151 31.92 -13.84 -7.97
CA LYS A 151 33.32 -13.96 -8.45
C LYS A 151 33.74 -12.99 -9.58
N LYS A 152 33.01 -11.89 -9.81
CA LYS A 152 33.41 -10.79 -10.68
C LYS A 152 32.85 -9.50 -10.08
N LYS A 153 33.74 -8.59 -9.67
CA LYS A 153 33.42 -7.17 -9.45
C LYS A 153 33.00 -6.57 -10.79
N GLU A 154 31.78 -6.82 -11.23
CA GLU A 154 31.12 -5.86 -12.11
C GLU A 154 30.92 -4.60 -11.28
N LYS A 155 31.37 -3.45 -11.81
CA LYS A 155 31.23 -2.15 -11.17
C LYS A 155 29.72 -1.85 -11.12
N GLU A 156 29.07 -2.17 -10.00
CA GLU A 156 27.68 -1.76 -9.77
C GLU A 156 27.64 -0.22 -9.96
N PRO A 157 26.66 0.31 -10.70
CA PRO A 157 26.54 1.75 -10.87
C PRO A 157 26.48 2.42 -9.50
N GLU A 158 27.17 3.55 -9.33
CA GLU A 158 27.12 4.33 -8.09
C GLU A 158 25.66 4.75 -7.85
N GLU A 159 25.04 4.12 -6.85
CA GLU A 159 23.67 4.41 -6.46
C GLU A 159 23.67 5.74 -5.69
N GLU A 160 22.96 6.74 -6.22
CA GLU A 160 22.83 8.05 -5.59
C GLU A 160 22.23 7.88 -4.18
N LEU A 161 22.98 8.31 -3.16
CA LEU A 161 22.61 8.20 -1.76
C LEU A 161 22.23 9.58 -1.21
N TYR A 162 20.96 9.75 -0.87
CA TYR A 162 20.46 10.97 -0.24
C TYR A 162 20.79 10.95 1.25
N ASP A 163 21.14 12.09 1.85
CA ASP A 163 21.51 12.16 3.28
C ASP A 163 20.55 13.07 4.06
N LEU A 164 19.82 12.46 5.00
CA LEU A 164 18.91 13.11 5.94
C LEU A 164 19.42 13.03 7.39
N THR A 165 20.67 12.63 7.62
CA THR A 165 21.22 12.45 8.98
C THR A 165 21.33 13.75 9.80
N LYS A 166 21.26 14.91 9.13
CA LYS A 166 21.26 16.24 9.75
C LYS A 166 19.86 16.78 10.03
N VAL A 167 18.80 16.14 9.52
CA VAL A 167 17.43 16.58 9.72
C VAL A 167 16.96 16.15 11.10
N VAL A 168 16.49 17.10 11.91
CA VAL A 168 15.95 16.86 13.25
C VAL A 168 14.53 17.40 13.29
N LEU A 169 13.56 16.55 13.59
CA LEU A 169 12.17 16.97 13.78
C LEU A 169 11.94 17.33 15.24
N ALA A 170 11.35 18.50 15.50
CA ALA A 170 10.84 18.83 16.83
C ALA A 170 9.66 17.91 17.16
N GLY A 171 9.70 17.25 18.32
CA GLY A 171 8.64 16.34 18.75
C GLY A 171 7.29 17.04 18.93
N GLY A 172 6.20 16.39 18.49
CA GLY A 172 4.83 16.77 18.84
C GLY A 172 4.13 17.80 17.94
N VAL A 173 4.76 18.29 16.86
CA VAL A 173 4.09 19.20 15.91
C VAL A 173 4.01 18.55 14.53
N ALA A 174 2.80 18.46 13.97
CA ALA A 174 2.62 18.03 12.58
C ALA A 174 3.43 18.97 11.67
N PRO A 175 4.24 18.45 10.72
CA PRO A 175 5.05 19.31 9.88
C PRO A 175 4.17 20.33 9.15
N ALA A 176 4.39 21.62 9.42
CA ALA A 176 3.73 22.66 8.65
C ALA A 176 4.11 22.51 7.17
N LEU A 177 3.12 22.60 6.28
CA LEU A 177 3.37 22.58 4.85
C LEU A 177 3.88 23.95 4.41
N PHE A 178 5.00 23.96 3.70
CA PHE A 178 5.57 25.12 3.05
C PHE A 178 5.75 24.78 1.56
N ARG A 179 5.12 25.53 0.65
CA ARG A 179 5.13 25.26 -0.81
C ARG A 179 4.71 23.82 -1.18
N GLY A 180 3.73 23.26 -0.47
CA GLY A 180 3.22 21.91 -0.73
C GLY A 180 4.16 20.76 -0.31
N MET A 181 5.23 21.06 0.44
CA MET A 181 6.13 20.08 1.05
C MET A 181 6.23 20.31 2.57
N PRO A 182 6.59 19.29 3.38
CA PRO A 182 6.91 19.50 4.78
C PRO A 182 8.07 20.50 4.96
N ALA A 183 7.96 21.40 5.94
CA ALA A 183 8.94 22.49 6.16
C ALA A 183 10.39 22.02 6.20
N HIS A 184 10.68 20.89 6.86
CA HIS A 184 12.04 20.34 6.99
C HIS A 184 12.65 19.87 5.65
N PHE A 185 11.84 19.66 4.62
CA PHE A 185 12.35 19.38 3.27
C PHE A 185 12.70 20.65 2.50
N SER A 186 12.15 21.80 2.87
CA SER A 186 12.41 23.09 2.22
C SER A 186 13.67 23.81 2.72
N ASP A 187 14.32 23.28 3.76
CA ASP A 187 15.49 23.91 4.40
C ASP A 187 16.73 23.95 3.50
N SER A 188 16.86 23.01 2.55
CA SER A 188 18.01 22.92 1.66
C SER A 188 17.68 22.27 0.31
N ALA A 189 18.47 22.55 -0.72
CA ALA A 189 18.34 21.89 -2.03
C ALA A 189 18.50 20.36 -1.96
N GLN A 190 19.30 19.85 -1.01
CA GLN A 190 19.51 18.41 -0.82
C GLN A 190 18.25 17.73 -0.25
N THR A 191 17.62 18.35 0.74
CA THR A 191 16.39 17.85 1.35
C THR A 191 15.20 17.98 0.39
N GLU A 192 15.15 19.05 -0.40
CA GLU A 192 14.15 19.23 -1.45
C GLU A 192 14.27 18.17 -2.55
N ALA A 193 15.50 17.89 -3.01
CA ALA A 193 15.78 16.81 -3.95
C ALA A 193 15.36 15.43 -3.38
N CYS A 194 15.58 15.21 -2.09
CA CYS A 194 15.12 13.99 -1.41
C CYS A 194 13.59 13.89 -1.40
N TYR A 195 12.88 14.97 -1.09
CA TYR A 195 11.41 14.99 -1.13
C TYR A 195 10.88 14.73 -2.54
N HIS A 196 11.49 15.30 -3.58
CA HIS A 196 11.12 15.00 -4.96
C HIS A 196 11.36 13.54 -5.33
N MET A 197 12.46 12.94 -4.89
CA MET A 197 12.73 11.51 -5.07
C MET A 197 11.67 10.63 -4.37
N LEU A 198 11.17 11.07 -3.21
CA LEU A 198 10.15 10.37 -2.43
C LEU A 198 8.73 10.50 -3.01
N SER A 199 8.38 11.70 -3.49
CA SER A 199 7.01 12.07 -3.90
C SER A 199 6.74 11.93 -5.40
N ARG A 200 7.78 11.78 -6.24
CA ARG A 200 7.62 11.61 -7.69
C ARG A 200 7.99 10.20 -8.14
N PRO A 201 7.20 9.58 -9.03
CA PRO A 201 7.53 8.31 -9.69
C PRO A 201 8.91 8.33 -10.34
N GLN A 202 9.60 7.20 -10.27
CA GLN A 202 10.87 7.02 -10.95
C GLN A 202 10.64 6.60 -12.40
N PRO A 203 11.50 7.02 -13.35
CA PRO A 203 11.40 6.59 -14.73
C PRO A 203 11.43 5.06 -14.86
N PRO A 204 10.91 4.49 -15.97
CA PRO A 204 10.97 3.05 -16.20
C PRO A 204 12.42 2.54 -16.12
N PRO A 205 12.65 1.36 -15.53
CA PRO A 205 13.99 0.80 -15.45
C PRO A 205 14.53 0.46 -16.85
N ASP A 206 15.86 0.51 -16.98
CA ASP A 206 16.55 -0.04 -18.14
C ASP A 206 16.19 -1.54 -18.28
N PRO A 207 15.63 -1.99 -19.42
CA PRO A 207 15.29 -3.39 -19.64
C PRO A 207 16.45 -4.36 -19.41
N LEU A 208 17.69 -3.96 -19.70
CA LEU A 208 18.87 -4.82 -19.50
C LEU A 208 19.15 -5.04 -18.01
N LEU A 209 19.01 -4.00 -17.19
CA LEU A 209 19.12 -4.11 -15.74
C LEU A 209 17.94 -4.90 -15.16
N LEU A 210 16.73 -4.66 -15.67
CA LEU A 210 15.52 -5.37 -15.24
C LEU A 210 15.65 -6.89 -15.43
N GLN A 211 16.22 -7.35 -16.54
CA GLN A 211 16.43 -8.77 -16.81
C GLN A 211 17.47 -9.44 -15.90
N ARG A 212 18.45 -8.66 -15.39
CA ARG A 212 19.55 -9.15 -14.53
C ARG A 212 19.17 -9.24 -13.05
N LEU A 213 18.12 -8.54 -12.64
CA LEU A 213 17.67 -8.55 -11.27
C LEU A 213 17.15 -9.94 -10.86
N PRO A 214 17.43 -10.37 -9.61
CA PRO A 214 16.91 -11.62 -9.10
C PRO A 214 15.37 -11.57 -9.08
N ARG A 215 14.75 -12.68 -9.48
CA ARG A 215 13.30 -12.86 -9.50
C ARG A 215 12.97 -14.22 -8.89
N PRO A 216 11.85 -14.35 -8.18
CA PRO A 216 11.42 -15.64 -7.67
C PRO A 216 11.10 -16.57 -8.83
N SER A 217 11.70 -17.76 -8.83
CA SER A 217 11.42 -18.78 -9.86
C SER A 217 10.37 -19.79 -9.41
N SER A 218 10.11 -19.84 -8.11
CA SER A 218 9.20 -20.77 -7.45
C SER A 218 8.51 -20.08 -6.27
N LEU A 219 7.41 -20.68 -5.80
CA LEU A 219 6.73 -20.20 -4.59
C LEU A 219 7.63 -20.26 -3.35
N LEU A 220 8.58 -21.21 -3.32
CA LEU A 220 9.59 -21.31 -2.27
C LEU A 220 10.51 -20.08 -2.25
N ASP A 221 10.92 -19.58 -3.41
CA ASP A 221 11.75 -18.36 -3.50
C ASP A 221 11.00 -17.14 -2.99
N LYS A 222 9.69 -17.02 -3.27
CA LYS A 222 8.84 -15.93 -2.75
C LYS A 222 8.84 -15.89 -1.21
N THR A 223 9.04 -17.03 -0.53
CA THR A 223 9.11 -17.07 0.95
C THR A 223 10.36 -16.41 1.54
N GLN A 224 11.45 -16.26 0.77
CA GLN A 224 12.72 -15.70 1.24
C GLN A 224 12.63 -14.19 1.54
N LEU A 225 11.66 -13.50 0.94
CA LEU A 225 11.36 -12.11 1.30
C LEU A 225 10.81 -12.05 2.72
N HIS A 226 9.76 -12.82 3.01
CA HIS A 226 9.03 -12.74 4.27
C HIS A 226 9.82 -13.28 5.49
N SER A 227 10.89 -14.06 5.28
CA SER A 227 11.73 -14.52 6.39
C SER A 227 12.66 -13.45 6.97
N ARG A 228 12.81 -12.29 6.29
CA ARG A 228 13.77 -11.24 6.64
C ARG A 228 13.16 -10.06 7.41
N TRP A 229 11.87 -10.10 7.73
CA TRP A 229 11.25 -9.07 8.56
C TRP A 229 11.90 -8.99 9.94
N LEU A 230 12.13 -7.77 10.39
CA LEU A 230 12.51 -7.51 11.77
C LEU A 230 11.27 -7.59 12.69
N ASP A 231 11.51 -7.93 13.94
CA ASP A 231 10.51 -8.05 15.01
C ASP A 231 10.14 -6.65 15.51
N SER A 232 8.88 -6.24 15.33
CA SER A 232 8.43 -4.88 15.66
C SER A 232 8.41 -4.58 17.17
N SER A 233 8.40 -5.61 18.02
CA SER A 233 8.38 -5.49 19.48
C SER A 233 9.76 -5.24 20.09
N ARG A 234 10.84 -5.46 19.33
CA ARG A 234 12.22 -5.38 19.80
C ARG A 234 12.96 -4.23 19.14
N CYS A 235 13.96 -3.67 19.84
CA CYS A 235 14.76 -2.60 19.28
C CYS A 235 15.76 -3.11 18.22
N LEU A 236 16.30 -2.21 17.38
CA LEU A 236 17.25 -2.58 16.33
C LEU A 236 18.51 -3.27 16.89
N MET A 237 19.00 -2.81 18.05
CA MET A 237 20.20 -3.36 18.69
C MET A 237 20.02 -4.81 19.15
N GLN A 238 18.86 -5.13 19.73
CA GLN A 238 18.50 -6.51 20.14
C GLN A 238 18.50 -7.50 18.97
N GLN A 239 18.25 -6.97 17.78
CA GLN A 239 18.18 -7.70 16.53
C GLN A 239 19.54 -7.73 15.80
N GLY A 240 20.62 -7.23 16.41
CA GLY A 240 21.96 -7.27 15.85
C GLY A 240 22.16 -6.38 14.62
N ILE A 241 21.37 -5.31 14.49
CA ILE A 241 21.60 -4.26 13.51
C ILE A 241 22.66 -3.31 14.06
N LYS A 242 23.62 -2.93 13.21
CA LYS A 242 24.72 -2.02 13.54
C LYS A 242 24.53 -0.67 12.86
N ALA A 243 25.32 0.32 13.30
CA ALA A 243 25.37 1.61 12.63
C ALA A 243 25.89 1.45 11.19
N GLY A 244 25.25 2.12 10.25
CA GLY A 244 25.57 2.06 8.82
C GLY A 244 24.98 0.87 8.07
N ASP A 245 24.35 -0.09 8.76
CA ASP A 245 23.70 -1.23 8.11
C ASP A 245 22.60 -0.78 7.13
N MET A 246 22.43 -1.57 6.07
CA MET A 246 21.36 -1.37 5.09
C MET A 246 20.10 -2.14 5.51
N LEU A 247 19.00 -1.41 5.63
CA LEU A 247 17.65 -1.94 5.88
C LEU A 247 16.72 -1.56 4.75
N TRP A 248 15.68 -2.35 4.53
CA TRP A 248 14.67 -2.09 3.50
C TRP A 248 13.38 -1.65 4.17
N LEU A 249 12.86 -0.48 3.81
CA LEU A 249 11.51 -0.06 4.17
C LEU A 249 10.54 -0.61 3.12
N ARG A 250 9.51 -1.34 3.57
CA ARG A 250 8.51 -1.95 2.69
C ARG A 250 7.15 -1.89 3.38
N PHE A 251 6.07 -1.82 2.58
CA PHE A 251 4.72 -2.07 3.08
C PHE A 251 4.63 -3.55 3.44
N LYS A 252 4.41 -3.82 4.73
CA LYS A 252 4.36 -5.17 5.31
C LYS A 252 2.95 -5.73 5.25
N TYR A 253 1.95 -4.90 5.55
CA TYR A 253 0.56 -5.30 5.64
C TYR A 253 -0.27 -4.72 4.50
N TYR A 254 -0.90 -5.62 3.74
CA TYR A 254 -1.69 -5.30 2.55
C TYR A 254 -3.14 -4.92 2.90
N SER A 255 -3.29 -3.97 3.82
CA SER A 255 -4.56 -3.38 4.22
C SER A 255 -4.36 -1.88 4.36
N PHE A 256 -4.47 -1.15 3.25
CA PHE A 256 -4.20 0.28 3.20
C PHE A 256 -5.44 1.08 3.60
N PHE A 257 -5.32 1.88 4.65
CA PHE A 257 -6.41 2.70 5.18
C PHE A 257 -6.29 4.15 4.71
N ASP A 258 -7.43 4.77 4.37
CA ASP A 258 -7.53 6.20 4.03
C ASP A 258 -6.44 6.67 3.06
N LEU A 259 -6.25 5.95 1.95
CA LEU A 259 -5.26 6.33 0.93
C LEU A 259 -5.80 7.51 0.11
N ASP A 260 -5.56 8.72 0.61
CA ASP A 260 -5.99 9.97 -0.02
C ASP A 260 -4.84 10.62 -0.82
N PRO A 261 -4.97 10.71 -2.16
CA PRO A 261 -3.94 11.29 -3.02
C PRO A 261 -3.56 12.75 -2.72
N LYS A 262 -4.42 13.51 -2.03
CA LYS A 262 -4.17 14.92 -1.70
C LYS A 262 -3.30 15.08 -0.47
N THR A 263 -3.50 14.23 0.53
CA THR A 263 -2.79 14.29 1.82
C THR A 263 -1.53 13.42 1.84
N ASP A 264 -1.48 12.38 1.00
CA ASP A 264 -0.45 11.33 1.04
C ASP A 264 0.39 11.19 -0.25
N PRO A 265 0.99 12.26 -0.82
CA PRO A 265 1.72 12.15 -2.09
C PRO A 265 2.92 11.20 -2.01
N VAL A 266 3.66 11.20 -0.90
CA VAL A 266 4.80 10.29 -0.69
C VAL A 266 4.35 8.85 -0.47
N ARG A 267 3.41 8.61 0.45
CA ARG A 267 2.89 7.27 0.73
C ARG A 267 2.26 6.64 -0.52
N LEU A 268 1.45 7.39 -1.28
CA LEU A 268 0.86 6.93 -2.54
C LEU A 268 1.94 6.54 -3.56
N THR A 269 2.95 7.39 -3.74
CA THR A 269 4.03 7.14 -4.70
C THR A 269 4.87 5.94 -4.30
N GLN A 270 5.26 5.80 -3.03
CA GLN A 270 6.03 4.65 -2.55
C GLN A 270 5.24 3.35 -2.64
N LEU A 271 3.91 3.39 -2.40
CA LEU A 271 3.05 2.21 -2.55
C LEU A 271 2.90 1.80 -4.02
N TYR A 272 2.68 2.77 -4.92
CA TYR A 272 2.69 2.55 -6.36
C TYR A 272 4.01 1.95 -6.83
N GLU A 273 5.14 2.49 -6.36
CA GLU A 273 6.47 2.00 -6.70
C GLU A 273 6.69 0.57 -6.20
N GLN A 274 6.25 0.23 -4.98
CA GLN A 274 6.30 -1.15 -4.49
C GLN A 274 5.52 -2.09 -5.41
N ALA A 275 4.27 -1.76 -5.70
CA ALA A 275 3.40 -2.54 -6.57
C ALA A 275 4.00 -2.71 -7.98
N ARG A 276 4.56 -1.64 -8.53
CA ARG A 276 5.25 -1.64 -9.83
C ARG A 276 6.42 -2.61 -9.83
N TRP A 277 7.29 -2.54 -8.84
CA TRP A 277 8.45 -3.42 -8.76
C TRP A 277 8.06 -4.87 -8.51
N ASP A 278 7.08 -5.13 -7.66
CA ASP A 278 6.59 -6.48 -7.39
C ASP A 278 5.97 -7.11 -8.66
N LEU A 279 5.30 -6.32 -9.52
CA LEU A 279 4.81 -6.77 -10.83
C LEU A 279 5.93 -7.00 -11.85
N LEU A 280 6.85 -6.03 -12.00
CA LEU A 280 7.95 -6.13 -12.98
C LEU A 280 8.93 -7.27 -12.66
N LEU A 281 9.05 -7.63 -11.39
CA LEU A 281 9.93 -8.71 -10.92
C LEU A 281 9.23 -10.04 -10.72
N GLU A 282 7.94 -10.13 -11.07
CA GLU A 282 7.16 -11.37 -11.00
C GLU A 282 7.02 -11.90 -9.55
N GLU A 283 7.07 -11.00 -8.55
CA GLU A 283 6.67 -11.31 -7.18
C GLU A 283 5.14 -11.46 -7.12
N THR A 284 4.41 -10.56 -7.77
CA THR A 284 2.96 -10.68 -8.03
C THR A 284 2.73 -11.03 -9.49
N ASP A 285 1.97 -12.10 -9.73
CA ASP A 285 1.63 -12.54 -11.08
C ASP A 285 0.36 -11.86 -11.59
N CYS A 286 0.29 -11.65 -12.91
CA CYS A 286 -0.89 -11.09 -13.58
C CYS A 286 -1.07 -11.70 -14.98
N THR A 287 -2.24 -11.51 -15.56
CA THR A 287 -2.53 -11.92 -16.93
C THR A 287 -1.87 -10.99 -17.95
N GLU A 288 -1.88 -11.42 -19.21
CA GLU A 288 -1.32 -10.64 -20.31
C GLU A 288 -2.08 -9.32 -20.52
N GLU A 289 -3.41 -9.35 -20.46
CA GLU A 289 -4.26 -8.16 -20.62
C GLU A 289 -4.08 -7.18 -19.45
N GLU A 290 -4.03 -7.68 -18.22
CA GLU A 290 -3.74 -6.85 -17.04
C GLU A 290 -2.37 -6.18 -17.15
N MET A 291 -1.35 -6.89 -17.62
CA MET A 291 -0.01 -6.31 -17.84
C MET A 291 -0.04 -5.17 -18.87
N MET A 292 -0.86 -5.24 -19.92
CA MET A 292 -0.97 -4.13 -20.88
C MET A 292 -1.57 -2.88 -20.22
N VAL A 293 -2.57 -3.05 -19.35
CA VAL A 293 -3.15 -1.95 -18.56
C VAL A 293 -2.13 -1.37 -17.58
N PHE A 294 -1.37 -2.22 -16.86
CA PHE A 294 -0.30 -1.76 -15.97
C PHE A 294 0.80 -1.01 -16.72
N ALA A 295 1.21 -1.48 -17.90
CA ALA A 295 2.19 -0.81 -18.73
C ALA A 295 1.67 0.55 -19.25
N ALA A 296 0.40 0.63 -19.62
CA ALA A 296 -0.25 1.87 -20.06
C ALA A 296 -0.33 2.91 -18.93
N LEU A 297 -0.69 2.49 -17.71
CA LEU A 297 -0.69 3.34 -16.53
C LEU A 297 0.73 3.82 -16.19
N GLN A 298 1.73 2.94 -16.20
CA GLN A 298 3.13 3.34 -16.01
C GLN A 298 3.58 4.36 -17.05
N TYR A 299 3.25 4.15 -18.33
CA TYR A 299 3.57 5.10 -19.39
C TYR A 299 2.93 6.47 -19.12
N HIS A 300 1.64 6.49 -18.78
CA HIS A 300 0.90 7.72 -18.49
C HIS A 300 1.49 8.48 -17.29
N ILE A 301 1.74 7.77 -16.19
CA ILE A 301 2.34 8.30 -14.96
C ILE A 301 3.71 8.93 -15.26
N ASN A 302 4.56 8.23 -16.02
CA ASN A 302 5.88 8.74 -16.38
C ASN A 302 5.81 9.96 -17.30
N LYS A 303 4.87 9.97 -18.26
CA LYS A 303 4.65 11.12 -19.14
C LYS A 303 4.27 12.36 -18.34
N LEU A 304 3.30 12.25 -17.43
CA LEU A 304 2.85 13.34 -16.57
C LEU A 304 3.95 13.81 -15.59
N SER A 305 4.75 12.88 -15.06
CA SER A 305 5.85 13.22 -14.16
C SER A 305 6.97 14.00 -14.85
N GLN A 306 7.16 13.83 -16.17
CA GLN A 306 8.18 14.53 -16.96
C GLN A 306 7.70 15.87 -17.52
N SER A 307 6.40 15.99 -17.84
CA SER A 307 5.83 17.23 -18.37
C SER A 307 5.73 18.35 -17.33
N GLY A 308 5.97 18.05 -16.05
CA GLY A 308 6.15 19.07 -15.02
C GLY A 308 4.93 19.96 -14.83
N GLU A 309 3.70 19.43 -15.00
CA GLU A 309 2.50 20.14 -14.55
C GLU A 309 2.53 20.22 -13.02
N VAL A 310 3.21 21.25 -12.55
CA VAL A 310 3.12 21.79 -11.21
C VAL A 310 1.65 22.15 -11.03
N GLY A 311 0.97 21.41 -10.15
CA GLY A 311 -0.31 21.83 -9.62
C GLY A 311 -0.14 23.10 -8.79
N GLU A 312 0.01 24.24 -9.47
CA GLU A 312 -0.27 25.57 -8.94
C GLU A 312 -1.62 26.01 -9.51
N THR A 313 -2.70 25.49 -8.95
CA THR A 313 -3.89 26.30 -8.72
C THR A 313 -3.88 26.67 -7.24
N ALA A 314 -2.88 27.45 -6.84
CA ALA A 314 -2.88 28.13 -5.56
C ALA A 314 -3.64 29.45 -5.73
N GLY A 315 -4.81 29.56 -5.12
CA GLY A 315 -5.40 30.82 -4.72
C GLY A 315 -5.98 31.70 -5.84
N THR A 316 -7.03 31.23 -6.51
CA THR A 316 -8.09 32.14 -6.95
C THR A 316 -9.41 31.63 -6.40
N ASP A 317 -10.13 32.58 -5.82
CA ASP A 317 -11.39 32.49 -5.10
C ASP A 317 -12.40 31.50 -5.73
N LEU A 318 -12.60 30.35 -5.09
CA LEU A 318 -13.61 29.33 -5.48
C LEU A 318 -15.07 29.81 -5.25
N GLY A 319 -15.29 31.10 -5.00
CA GLY A 319 -16.61 31.70 -4.81
C GLY A 319 -17.10 32.57 -5.98
N LEU A 320 -16.24 32.92 -6.95
CA LEU A 320 -16.60 33.87 -8.01
C LEU A 320 -16.90 33.21 -9.36
N ASP A 321 -16.24 32.10 -9.72
CA ASP A 321 -16.53 31.37 -10.96
C ASP A 321 -17.88 30.64 -10.93
N ASP A 322 -18.37 30.25 -9.74
CA ASP A 322 -19.70 29.64 -9.58
C ASP A 322 -20.84 30.66 -9.71
N LEU A 323 -20.56 31.96 -9.52
CA LEU A 323 -21.56 33.03 -9.63
C LEU A 323 -21.76 33.45 -11.09
N ASP A 324 -20.69 33.52 -11.88
CA ASP A 324 -20.75 33.77 -13.32
C ASP A 324 -21.24 32.54 -14.11
N ALA A 325 -20.98 31.32 -13.63
CA ALA A 325 -21.58 30.10 -14.16
C ALA A 325 -23.06 29.95 -13.78
N ALA A 326 -23.48 30.45 -12.62
CA ALA A 326 -24.89 30.47 -12.21
C ALA A 326 -25.71 31.55 -12.94
N LEU A 327 -25.11 32.69 -13.27
CA LEU A 327 -25.74 33.76 -14.06
C LEU A 327 -25.94 33.36 -15.53
N ASN A 328 -25.01 32.61 -16.13
CA ASN A 328 -25.14 32.12 -17.51
C ASN A 328 -26.14 30.94 -17.67
N ASN A 329 -26.52 30.27 -16.57
CA ASN A 329 -27.52 29.20 -16.59
C ASN A 329 -28.97 29.70 -16.37
N LEU A 330 -29.16 31.02 -16.21
CA LEU A 330 -30.45 31.62 -15.89
C LEU A 330 -30.87 32.68 -16.91
N GLU A 331 -30.60 32.45 -18.19
CA GLU A 331 -31.21 33.24 -19.26
C GLU A 331 -31.29 32.47 -20.58
N VAL A 332 -32.33 31.64 -20.79
CA VAL A 332 -32.97 31.42 -22.13
C VAL A 332 -34.41 30.87 -21.94
N LYS A 333 -35.35 31.80 -22.07
CA LYS A 333 -36.67 31.80 -22.74
C LYS A 333 -37.74 30.71 -22.51
N LEU A 334 -38.85 31.20 -21.93
CA LEU A 334 -40.22 30.97 -22.40
C LEU A 334 -40.36 31.23 -23.91
N GLU A 335 -40.88 30.25 -24.65
CA GLU A 335 -41.86 30.42 -25.74
C GLU A 335 -42.36 29.03 -26.20
N GLY A 336 -43.68 28.87 -26.29
CA GLY A 336 -44.34 27.59 -26.53
C GLY A 336 -44.55 27.25 -28.00
N SER A 337 -44.69 25.96 -28.27
CA SER A 337 -45.67 25.45 -29.25
C SER A 337 -45.99 23.99 -28.91
N ALA A 338 -47.17 23.75 -28.36
CA ALA A 338 -47.73 22.42 -28.22
C ALA A 338 -48.20 21.96 -29.61
N SER A 339 -47.64 20.86 -30.10
CA SER A 339 -48.27 20.05 -31.16
C SER A 339 -48.93 18.84 -30.51
N THR A 340 -50.22 18.72 -30.81
CA THR A 340 -51.16 17.67 -30.44
C THR A 340 -50.78 16.35 -31.11
N ASP A 341 -50.35 15.34 -30.34
CA ASP A 341 -50.38 13.93 -30.78
C ASP A 341 -50.22 12.92 -29.62
N VAL A 342 -50.96 13.12 -28.51
CA VAL A 342 -50.93 12.20 -27.34
C VAL A 342 -52.34 11.73 -26.97
N LEU A 343 -53.09 11.17 -27.93
CA LEU A 343 -54.38 10.55 -27.62
C LEU A 343 -54.67 9.24 -28.37
N ASN A 344 -53.66 8.42 -28.66
CA ASN A 344 -53.87 7.03 -29.06
C ASN A 344 -52.67 6.20 -28.62
N ASN A 345 -52.78 5.54 -27.44
CA ASN A 345 -52.08 4.30 -27.03
C ASN A 345 -52.12 4.08 -25.49
N LEU A 346 -53.22 4.46 -24.82
CA LEU A 346 -53.49 3.99 -23.46
C LEU A 346 -53.96 2.52 -23.54
N THR A 347 -53.03 1.57 -23.41
CA THR A 347 -53.25 0.19 -22.91
C THR A 347 -52.00 -0.71 -23.05
N THR A 348 -50.92 -0.27 -23.69
CA THR A 348 -49.68 -1.07 -23.78
C THR A 348 -48.65 -0.60 -22.75
N ILE A 349 -48.21 -1.52 -21.89
CA ILE A 349 -47.12 -1.26 -20.94
C ILE A 349 -45.85 -1.02 -21.76
N PRO A 350 -45.18 0.15 -21.63
CA PRO A 350 -43.98 0.44 -22.42
C PRO A 350 -42.87 -0.57 -22.14
N GLU A 351 -42.28 -1.10 -23.21
CA GLU A 351 -41.18 -2.07 -23.15
C GLU A 351 -40.03 -1.64 -24.06
N LEU A 352 -38.80 -1.86 -23.62
CA LEU A 352 -37.59 -1.74 -24.44
C LEU A 352 -37.07 -3.14 -24.77
N LYS A 353 -36.80 -3.37 -26.05
CA LYS A 353 -36.32 -4.64 -26.58
C LYS A 353 -35.20 -4.37 -27.56
N ASP A 354 -33.99 -4.82 -27.25
CA ASP A 354 -32.82 -4.61 -28.08
C ASP A 354 -31.77 -5.70 -27.88
N HIS A 355 -30.88 -5.84 -28.86
CA HIS A 355 -29.64 -6.60 -28.70
C HIS A 355 -28.56 -5.75 -28.04
N LEU A 356 -28.24 -6.08 -26.79
CA LEU A 356 -27.17 -5.45 -26.01
C LEU A 356 -26.04 -6.43 -25.74
N ARG A 357 -24.83 -5.90 -25.58
CA ARG A 357 -23.70 -6.69 -25.08
C ARG A 357 -23.68 -6.61 -23.56
N ILE A 358 -23.87 -7.75 -22.90
CA ILE A 358 -23.88 -7.85 -21.44
C ILE A 358 -22.57 -8.44 -20.95
N PHE A 359 -22.02 -7.84 -19.90
CA PHE A 359 -20.91 -8.39 -19.14
C PHE A 359 -21.29 -8.50 -17.65
N ARG A 360 -20.93 -9.64 -17.04
CA ARG A 360 -21.05 -9.86 -15.59
C ARG A 360 -19.69 -10.26 -15.03
N PRO A 361 -19.15 -9.53 -14.05
CA PRO A 361 -18.03 -10.01 -13.26
C PRO A 361 -18.54 -11.14 -12.34
N ARG A 362 -18.33 -12.40 -12.74
CA ARG A 362 -18.47 -13.53 -11.81
C ARG A 362 -17.13 -13.76 -11.13
N LYS A 363 -17.16 -13.98 -9.81
CA LYS A 363 -15.98 -14.20 -8.94
C LYS A 363 -14.99 -15.28 -9.44
N LEU A 364 -15.36 -16.14 -10.40
CA LEU A 364 -14.52 -17.27 -10.85
C LEU A 364 -14.57 -17.60 -12.35
N THR A 365 -15.18 -16.80 -13.24
CA THR A 365 -15.02 -17.00 -14.70
C THR A 365 -15.25 -15.70 -15.48
N LEU A 366 -14.23 -15.21 -16.20
CA LEU A 366 -14.36 -14.13 -17.18
C LEU A 366 -14.99 -14.67 -18.46
N LYS A 367 -16.33 -14.58 -18.58
CA LYS A 367 -16.94 -14.53 -19.91
C LYS A 367 -16.98 -13.04 -20.29
N GLY A 368 -16.24 -12.65 -21.33
CA GLY A 368 -16.27 -11.30 -21.89
C GLY A 368 -17.68 -10.88 -22.35
N TYR A 369 -17.81 -9.65 -22.87
CA TYR A 369 -19.08 -9.15 -23.38
C TYR A 369 -19.74 -10.15 -24.35
N ARG A 370 -20.96 -10.58 -24.03
CA ARG A 370 -21.76 -11.45 -24.90
C ARG A 370 -23.02 -10.72 -25.31
N GLN A 371 -23.34 -10.80 -26.59
CA GLN A 371 -24.59 -10.27 -27.13
C GLN A 371 -25.74 -11.14 -26.63
N HIS A 372 -26.76 -10.49 -26.06
CA HIS A 372 -27.98 -11.10 -25.57
C HIS A 372 -29.18 -10.31 -26.09
N TRP A 373 -30.35 -10.94 -26.11
CA TRP A 373 -31.62 -10.27 -26.32
C TRP A 373 -32.12 -9.74 -24.99
N VAL A 374 -32.27 -8.42 -24.84
CA VAL A 374 -32.62 -7.79 -23.57
C VAL A 374 -34.00 -7.19 -23.66
N VAL A 375 -34.84 -7.49 -22.67
CA VAL A 375 -36.19 -6.98 -22.52
C VAL A 375 -36.28 -6.24 -21.20
N PHE A 376 -36.60 -4.96 -21.26
CA PHE A 376 -36.82 -4.11 -20.11
C PHE A 376 -38.28 -3.67 -20.08
N LYS A 377 -38.99 -4.08 -19.03
CA LYS A 377 -40.44 -3.86 -18.88
C LYS A 377 -40.71 -3.44 -17.44
N GLU A 378 -41.50 -2.38 -17.27
CA GLU A 378 -41.78 -1.75 -15.97
C GLU A 378 -40.49 -1.28 -15.27
N THR A 379 -40.06 -1.97 -14.20
CA THR A 379 -38.78 -1.74 -13.49
C THR A 379 -37.85 -2.95 -13.57
N THR A 380 -38.18 -3.93 -14.40
CA THR A 380 -37.51 -5.22 -14.45
C THR A 380 -36.72 -5.37 -15.75
N LEU A 381 -35.46 -5.76 -15.63
CA LEU A 381 -34.59 -6.09 -16.74
C LEU A 381 -34.42 -7.60 -16.83
N SER A 382 -34.80 -8.17 -17.97
CA SER A 382 -34.65 -9.59 -18.28
C SER A 382 -33.84 -9.77 -19.55
N TYR A 383 -33.05 -10.83 -19.66
CA TYR A 383 -32.35 -11.10 -20.91
C TYR A 383 -32.19 -12.59 -21.22
N TYR A 384 -32.11 -12.87 -22.52
CA TYR A 384 -32.21 -14.19 -23.13
C TYR A 384 -31.05 -14.41 -24.09
N LYS A 385 -30.79 -15.66 -24.47
CA LYS A 385 -29.69 -16.00 -25.39
C LYS A 385 -29.98 -15.52 -26.82
N SER A 386 -31.24 -15.64 -27.25
CA SER A 386 -31.75 -15.17 -28.54
C SER A 386 -33.17 -14.61 -28.38
N GLN A 387 -33.68 -13.97 -29.44
CA GLN A 387 -35.04 -13.45 -29.47
C GLN A 387 -36.09 -14.56 -29.45
N ASP A 388 -35.81 -15.72 -30.05
CA ASP A 388 -36.73 -16.86 -30.13
C ASP A 388 -37.01 -17.52 -28.77
N GLU A 389 -36.12 -17.31 -27.80
CA GLU A 389 -36.25 -17.82 -26.43
C GLU A 389 -37.04 -16.87 -25.51
N ALA A 390 -37.45 -15.69 -26.00
CA ALA A 390 -38.24 -14.71 -25.23
C ALA A 390 -39.73 -14.77 -25.61
N PRO A 391 -40.70 -14.76 -24.67
CA PRO A 391 -40.58 -14.55 -23.23
C PRO A 391 -40.53 -15.86 -22.42
N GLY A 392 -39.70 -16.83 -22.82
CA GLY A 392 -39.45 -18.07 -22.07
C GLY A 392 -38.66 -17.84 -20.78
N ASP A 393 -37.83 -18.79 -20.37
CA ASP A 393 -37.02 -18.65 -19.15
C ASP A 393 -35.83 -17.68 -19.37
N PRO A 394 -35.78 -16.52 -18.69
CA PRO A 394 -34.67 -15.59 -18.83
C PRO A 394 -33.41 -16.12 -18.17
N ILE A 395 -32.24 -15.80 -18.75
CA ILE A 395 -30.93 -16.13 -18.15
C ILE A 395 -30.81 -15.48 -16.76
N GLN A 396 -31.35 -14.27 -16.61
CA GLN A 396 -31.62 -13.65 -15.32
C GLN A 396 -32.68 -12.57 -15.48
N GLN A 397 -33.42 -12.35 -14.40
CA GLN A 397 -34.34 -11.26 -14.21
C GLN A 397 -33.89 -10.42 -13.02
N LEU A 398 -33.76 -9.11 -13.20
CA LEU A 398 -33.28 -8.16 -12.20
C LEU A 398 -34.33 -7.08 -11.99
N ASN A 399 -34.75 -6.87 -10.74
CA ASN A 399 -35.55 -5.71 -10.38
C ASN A 399 -34.61 -4.54 -10.10
N LEU A 400 -34.70 -3.48 -10.92
CA LEU A 400 -33.79 -2.34 -10.82
C LEU A 400 -34.19 -1.34 -9.73
N LYS A 401 -35.29 -1.55 -9.00
CA LYS A 401 -35.69 -0.65 -7.91
C LYS A 401 -34.62 -0.56 -6.83
N GLY A 402 -34.12 0.65 -6.58
CA GLY A 402 -33.04 0.89 -5.61
C GLY A 402 -31.64 0.50 -6.09
N CYS A 403 -31.44 0.25 -7.39
CA CYS A 403 -30.11 0.01 -7.95
C CYS A 403 -29.32 1.33 -8.14
N GLU A 404 -27.99 1.24 -8.14
CA GLU A 404 -27.14 2.35 -8.57
C GLU A 404 -26.86 2.24 -10.07
N VAL A 405 -27.09 3.34 -10.80
CA VAL A 405 -26.94 3.41 -12.27
C VAL A 405 -25.81 4.38 -12.60
N VAL A 406 -24.68 3.85 -13.05
CA VAL A 406 -23.47 4.62 -13.35
C VAL A 406 -23.21 4.65 -14.86
N PRO A 407 -23.14 5.84 -15.49
CA PRO A 407 -22.79 5.95 -16.90
C PRO A 407 -21.29 5.74 -17.12
N ASP A 408 -20.92 5.04 -18.20
CA ASP A 408 -19.54 4.89 -18.68
C ASP A 408 -19.53 5.12 -20.19
N VAL A 409 -19.46 6.40 -20.57
CA VAL A 409 -19.61 6.87 -21.95
C VAL A 409 -18.34 7.54 -22.44
N ASN A 410 -17.91 7.15 -23.64
CA ASN A 410 -16.95 7.88 -24.45
C ASN A 410 -17.51 8.02 -25.87
N VAL A 411 -17.97 9.23 -26.20
CA VAL A 411 -18.62 9.54 -27.48
C VAL A 411 -17.65 9.39 -28.67
N SER A 412 -16.41 9.84 -28.53
CA SER A 412 -15.40 9.74 -29.59
C SER A 412 -14.93 8.29 -29.81
N GLY A 413 -14.89 7.49 -28.74
CA GLY A 413 -14.56 6.06 -28.78
C GLY A 413 -15.74 5.12 -29.02
N GLN A 414 -16.94 5.63 -29.35
CA GLN A 414 -18.18 4.86 -29.51
C GLN A 414 -18.44 3.85 -28.36
N LYS A 415 -18.10 4.25 -27.13
CA LYS A 415 -18.31 3.44 -25.93
C LYS A 415 -19.55 3.97 -25.22
N PHE A 416 -20.62 3.18 -25.22
CA PHE A 416 -21.86 3.53 -24.55
C PHE A 416 -22.23 2.44 -23.54
N CYS A 417 -21.69 2.53 -22.33
CA CYS A 417 -21.86 1.52 -21.30
C CYS A 417 -22.67 2.05 -20.10
N ILE A 418 -23.53 1.20 -19.54
CA ILE A 418 -24.33 1.45 -18.35
C ILE A 418 -23.94 0.38 -17.32
N LYS A 419 -23.40 0.80 -16.18
CA LYS A 419 -23.12 -0.09 -15.05
C LYS A 419 -24.29 -0.04 -14.07
N LEU A 420 -24.83 -1.22 -13.74
CA LEU A 420 -25.92 -1.38 -12.78
C LEU A 420 -25.42 -2.18 -11.57
N LEU A 421 -25.61 -1.61 -10.39
CA LEU A 421 -25.36 -2.27 -9.11
C LEU A 421 -26.71 -2.58 -8.45
N VAL A 422 -27.17 -3.81 -8.59
CA VAL A 422 -28.51 -4.25 -8.18
C VAL A 422 -28.44 -4.95 -6.82
N PRO A 423 -29.14 -4.46 -5.77
CA PRO A 423 -29.23 -5.15 -4.50
C PRO A 423 -29.87 -6.53 -4.67
N SER A 424 -29.23 -7.57 -4.13
CA SER A 424 -29.78 -8.95 -4.11
C SER A 424 -29.57 -9.60 -2.73
N PRO A 425 -30.37 -10.63 -2.37
CA PRO A 425 -30.21 -11.32 -1.08
C PRO A 425 -28.82 -11.92 -0.84
N GLU A 426 -28.06 -12.18 -1.91
CA GLU A 426 -26.70 -12.74 -1.88
C GLU A 426 -25.60 -11.65 -1.92
N GLY A 427 -25.96 -10.36 -1.89
CA GLY A 427 -25.07 -9.20 -1.99
C GLY A 427 -25.42 -8.27 -3.17
N MET A 428 -24.52 -7.34 -3.53
CA MET A 428 -24.72 -6.49 -4.72
C MET A 428 -24.41 -7.28 -5.99
N SER A 429 -25.40 -7.43 -6.88
CA SER A 429 -25.24 -8.00 -8.22
C SER A 429 -24.81 -6.91 -9.21
N GLU A 430 -23.63 -7.07 -9.81
CA GLU A 430 -23.08 -6.12 -10.78
C GLU A 430 -23.31 -6.61 -12.23
N ILE A 431 -23.81 -5.73 -13.09
CA ILE A 431 -24.02 -6.00 -14.51
C ILE A 431 -23.68 -4.77 -15.37
N TYR A 432 -23.04 -5.01 -16.51
CA TYR A 432 -22.67 -3.98 -17.47
C TYR A 432 -23.45 -4.19 -18.76
N LEU A 433 -24.16 -3.16 -19.21
CA LEU A 433 -24.88 -3.12 -20.47
C LEU A 433 -24.14 -2.21 -21.45
N ARG A 434 -23.73 -2.74 -22.59
CA ARG A 434 -23.10 -1.95 -23.66
C ARG A 434 -24.04 -1.83 -24.85
N CYS A 435 -24.38 -0.58 -25.15
CA CYS A 435 -25.21 -0.15 -26.27
C CYS A 435 -24.36 0.08 -27.53
N GLN A 436 -25.01 0.11 -28.68
CA GLN A 436 -24.38 0.26 -30.00
C GLN A 436 -24.22 1.72 -30.40
N ASP A 437 -25.23 2.54 -30.11
CA ASP A 437 -25.28 3.95 -30.51
C ASP A 437 -25.84 4.84 -29.40
N GLU A 438 -25.72 6.16 -29.61
CA GLU A 438 -26.16 7.22 -28.68
C GLU A 438 -27.67 7.17 -28.41
N LYS A 439 -28.48 6.83 -29.41
CA LYS A 439 -29.95 6.79 -29.30
C LYS A 439 -30.42 5.58 -28.51
N GLN A 440 -29.79 4.43 -28.71
CA GLN A 440 -30.00 3.24 -27.91
C GLN A 440 -29.55 3.52 -26.48
N TYR A 441 -28.34 4.04 -26.29
CA TYR A 441 -27.84 4.39 -24.96
C TYR A 441 -28.75 5.34 -24.19
N ALA A 442 -29.21 6.43 -24.82
CA ALA A 442 -30.09 7.41 -24.16
C ALA A 442 -31.39 6.79 -23.66
N ARG A 443 -32.04 5.94 -24.47
CA ARG A 443 -33.26 5.21 -24.10
C ARG A 443 -33.02 4.26 -22.93
N TRP A 444 -31.98 3.43 -23.00
CA TRP A 444 -31.67 2.44 -21.97
C TRP A 444 -31.19 3.08 -20.66
N MET A 445 -30.40 4.14 -20.73
CA MET A 445 -29.91 4.88 -19.55
C MET A 445 -31.06 5.58 -18.82
N ALA A 446 -31.93 6.29 -19.55
CA ALA A 446 -33.12 6.92 -18.97
C ALA A 446 -34.03 5.86 -18.31
N GLY A 447 -34.28 4.73 -18.98
CA GLY A 447 -35.09 3.65 -18.45
C GLY A 447 -34.53 3.06 -17.15
N CYS A 448 -33.22 2.78 -17.11
CA CYS A 448 -32.56 2.26 -15.91
C CYS A 448 -32.59 3.27 -14.75
N ARG A 449 -32.37 4.56 -15.04
CA ARG A 449 -32.33 5.63 -14.03
C ARG A 449 -33.71 5.98 -13.46
N LEU A 450 -34.78 5.83 -14.24
CA LEU A 450 -36.14 5.90 -13.70
C LEU A 450 -36.47 4.68 -12.84
N ALA A 451 -36.12 3.48 -13.30
CA ALA A 451 -36.39 2.27 -12.54
C ALA A 451 -35.62 2.20 -11.22
N SER A 452 -34.40 2.76 -11.13
CA SER A 452 -33.70 2.88 -9.86
C SER A 452 -34.46 3.70 -8.83
N LYS A 453 -35.18 4.74 -9.28
CA LYS A 453 -36.08 5.57 -8.46
C LYS A 453 -37.47 4.96 -8.29
N GLY A 454 -37.70 3.74 -8.77
CA GLY A 454 -38.99 3.05 -8.71
C GLY A 454 -40.06 3.58 -9.68
N ARG A 455 -39.68 4.40 -10.66
CA ARG A 455 -40.56 4.92 -11.73
C ARG A 455 -40.42 4.08 -13.00
N THR A 456 -41.45 4.09 -13.84
CA THR A 456 -41.46 3.31 -15.10
C THR A 456 -41.26 4.22 -16.31
N MET A 457 -41.02 3.64 -17.48
CA MET A 457 -40.95 4.38 -18.75
C MET A 457 -42.30 4.98 -19.20
N ALA A 458 -43.40 4.67 -18.52
CA ALA A 458 -44.69 5.31 -18.73
C ALA A 458 -44.78 6.69 -18.06
N ASP A 459 -43.81 7.05 -17.21
CA ASP A 459 -43.72 8.37 -16.59
C ASP A 459 -43.41 9.44 -17.65
N SER A 460 -44.06 10.60 -17.57
CA SER A 460 -43.87 11.71 -18.51
C SER A 460 -42.43 12.24 -18.53
N SER A 461 -41.65 12.00 -17.46
CA SER A 461 -40.23 12.36 -17.38
C SER A 461 -39.29 11.47 -18.21
N TYR A 462 -39.73 10.30 -18.68
CA TYR A 462 -38.88 9.43 -19.49
C TYR A 462 -38.46 10.09 -20.81
N ALA A 463 -39.42 10.69 -21.53
CA ALA A 463 -39.13 11.34 -22.80
C ALA A 463 -38.19 12.54 -22.63
N SER A 464 -38.40 13.36 -21.59
CA SER A 464 -37.53 14.51 -21.31
C SER A 464 -36.13 14.09 -20.86
N GLU A 465 -36.00 12.99 -20.10
CA GLU A 465 -34.71 12.46 -19.69
C GLU A 465 -33.92 11.88 -20.88
N VAL A 466 -34.58 11.20 -21.82
CA VAL A 466 -33.94 10.76 -23.08
C VAL A 466 -33.42 11.96 -23.88
N GLN A 467 -34.22 13.02 -24.02
CA GLN A 467 -33.81 14.24 -24.74
C GLN A 467 -32.64 14.96 -24.03
N ALA A 468 -32.66 15.04 -22.70
CA ALA A 468 -31.56 15.62 -21.93
C ALA A 468 -30.25 14.85 -22.13
N ILE A 469 -30.30 13.51 -22.15
CA ILE A 469 -29.12 12.67 -22.41
C ILE A 469 -28.61 12.88 -23.84
N LEU A 470 -29.49 12.92 -24.84
CA LEU A 470 -29.09 13.17 -26.23
C LEU A 470 -28.47 14.57 -26.43
N ALA A 471 -29.05 15.59 -25.80
CA ALA A 471 -28.50 16.95 -25.82
C ALA A 471 -27.13 17.03 -25.14
N PHE A 472 -26.93 16.31 -24.04
CA PHE A 472 -25.63 16.23 -23.38
C PHE A 472 -24.58 15.53 -24.26
N LEU A 473 -24.95 14.43 -24.94
CA LEU A 473 -24.06 13.71 -25.85
C LEU A 473 -23.69 14.54 -27.09
N SER A 474 -24.61 15.38 -27.59
CA SER A 474 -24.33 16.28 -28.71
C SER A 474 -23.44 17.46 -28.29
N LEU A 475 -23.61 18.00 -27.09
CA LEU A 475 -22.73 19.03 -26.52
C LEU A 475 -21.30 18.54 -26.32
N GLN A 476 -21.11 17.26 -25.95
CA GLN A 476 -19.78 16.65 -25.89
C GLN A 476 -19.11 16.50 -27.27
N ARG A 477 -19.89 16.50 -28.38
CA ARG A 477 -19.32 16.59 -29.73
C ARG A 477 -18.94 18.01 -30.12
N THR A 478 -19.73 19.02 -29.72
CA THR A 478 -19.52 20.41 -30.13
C THR A 478 -18.53 21.16 -29.24
N GLY A 479 -18.43 20.82 -27.95
CA GLY A 479 -17.45 21.37 -27.01
C GLY A 479 -16.00 20.98 -27.30
N GLY A 480 -15.76 20.04 -28.22
CA GLY A 480 -14.43 19.66 -28.72
C GLY A 480 -14.06 20.30 -30.06
N GLY A 481 -14.88 21.22 -30.60
CA GLY A 481 -14.76 21.73 -31.96
C GLY A 481 -14.74 23.26 -32.05
N GLY A 482 -13.72 23.90 -31.48
CA GLY A 482 -13.37 25.29 -31.84
C GLY A 482 -12.54 25.30 -33.13
N SER A 483 -13.12 25.75 -34.24
CA SER A 483 -12.41 25.99 -35.50
C SER A 483 -11.65 27.32 -35.43
N GLY A 484 -10.32 27.30 -35.59
CA GLY A 484 -9.50 28.49 -35.67
C GLY A 484 -8.00 28.20 -35.60
N ASN A 485 -7.39 28.03 -36.78
CA ASN A 485 -5.96 27.82 -37.06
C ASN A 485 -5.34 26.52 -36.51
N HIS A 486 -4.94 25.65 -37.45
CA HIS A 486 -3.72 24.86 -37.27
C HIS A 486 -2.55 25.82 -37.02
N PRO A 487 -1.88 25.82 -35.84
CA PRO A 487 -0.45 25.66 -35.89
C PRO A 487 -0.21 24.18 -36.20
N GLN A 488 0.59 23.91 -37.22
CA GLN A 488 1.42 22.71 -37.20
C GLN A 488 2.25 22.79 -35.90
N GLY A 489 1.70 22.28 -34.80
CA GLY A 489 2.48 21.86 -33.66
C GLY A 489 3.34 20.69 -34.12
N PRO A 490 4.63 20.66 -33.74
CA PRO A 490 5.61 19.81 -34.38
C PRO A 490 5.17 18.36 -34.27
N ASP A 491 5.50 17.55 -35.28
CA ASP A 491 5.53 16.11 -35.18
C ASP A 491 6.06 15.70 -33.79
N ALA A 492 5.17 15.39 -32.86
CA ALA A 492 5.51 14.64 -31.67
C ALA A 492 5.71 13.22 -32.19
N SER A 493 6.90 13.03 -32.74
CA SER A 493 7.39 11.77 -33.23
C SER A 493 6.99 10.66 -32.25
N ALA A 494 6.54 9.54 -32.80
CA ALA A 494 6.46 8.27 -32.10
C ALA A 494 7.89 7.74 -31.74
N GLU A 495 8.79 8.63 -31.34
CA GLU A 495 10.15 8.36 -30.92
C GLU A 495 10.14 8.18 -29.40
N GLY A 496 10.41 6.94 -28.97
CA GLY A 496 10.95 6.72 -27.63
C GLY A 496 10.14 5.84 -26.67
N LEU A 497 8.94 5.36 -27.00
CA LEU A 497 8.29 4.35 -26.13
C LEU A 497 9.06 3.04 -26.21
N ASN A 498 9.87 2.74 -25.19
CA ASN A 498 10.47 1.44 -24.99
C ASN A 498 9.52 0.56 -24.16
N PRO A 499 8.71 -0.33 -24.77
CA PRO A 499 7.70 -1.11 -24.05
C PRO A 499 8.33 -2.11 -23.08
N TYR A 500 9.60 -2.49 -23.29
CA TYR A 500 10.25 -3.49 -22.45
C TYR A 500 10.53 -2.98 -21.03
N GLY A 501 10.68 -1.68 -20.82
CA GLY A 501 10.85 -1.11 -19.47
C GLY A 501 9.56 -1.09 -18.65
N LEU A 502 8.41 -1.33 -19.29
CA LEU A 502 7.08 -1.21 -18.70
C LEU A 502 6.43 -2.56 -18.39
N VAL A 503 7.01 -3.67 -18.89
CA VAL A 503 6.46 -5.02 -18.74
C VAL A 503 7.49 -5.96 -18.11
N ALA A 504 6.98 -6.95 -17.36
CA ALA A 504 7.84 -7.97 -16.74
C ALA A 504 8.63 -8.79 -17.79
N PRO A 505 9.84 -9.28 -17.47
CA PRO A 505 10.71 -9.93 -18.45
C PRO A 505 10.10 -11.16 -19.15
N ARG A 506 9.17 -11.90 -18.52
CA ARG A 506 8.46 -13.00 -19.21
C ARG A 506 7.68 -12.53 -20.44
N PHE A 507 7.11 -11.33 -20.41
CA PHE A 507 6.40 -10.75 -21.55
C PHE A 507 7.35 -10.22 -22.61
N GLN A 508 8.52 -9.70 -22.21
CA GLN A 508 9.59 -9.30 -23.14
C GLN A 508 10.14 -10.50 -23.93
N ARG A 509 10.21 -11.68 -23.31
CA ARG A 509 10.61 -12.93 -23.98
C ARG A 509 9.54 -13.46 -24.93
N LYS A 510 8.27 -13.28 -24.59
CA LYS A 510 7.12 -13.79 -25.37
C LYS A 510 6.77 -12.89 -26.56
N PHE A 511 6.87 -11.57 -26.41
CA PHE A 511 6.42 -10.60 -27.40
C PHE A 511 7.53 -9.67 -27.87
N LYS A 512 7.52 -9.34 -29.16
CA LYS A 512 8.42 -8.31 -29.72
C LYS A 512 7.90 -6.92 -29.38
N ALA A 513 8.80 -5.93 -29.24
CA ALA A 513 8.44 -4.54 -28.99
C ALA A 513 7.37 -4.00 -29.94
N LYS A 514 7.48 -4.33 -31.24
CA LYS A 514 6.50 -3.93 -32.28
C LYS A 514 5.09 -4.43 -32.03
N GLN A 515 4.91 -5.50 -31.26
CA GLN A 515 3.60 -6.05 -30.88
C GLN A 515 3.09 -5.47 -29.57
N LEU A 516 4.00 -5.17 -28.63
CA LEU A 516 3.66 -4.61 -27.32
C LEU A 516 3.23 -3.14 -27.44
N THR A 517 3.95 -2.33 -28.22
CA THR A 517 3.71 -0.90 -28.34
C THR A 517 2.26 -0.55 -28.72
N PRO A 518 1.65 -1.14 -29.78
CA PRO A 518 0.27 -0.84 -30.12
C PRO A 518 -0.73 -1.23 -29.02
N ARG A 519 -0.53 -2.38 -28.36
CA ARG A 519 -1.42 -2.85 -27.27
C ARG A 519 -1.37 -1.95 -26.04
N ILE A 520 -0.18 -1.47 -25.69
CA ILE A 520 0.01 -0.51 -24.60
C ILE A 520 -0.67 0.82 -24.95
N LEU A 521 -0.52 1.30 -26.19
CA LEU A 521 -1.15 2.55 -26.63
C LEU A 521 -2.68 2.43 -26.73
N GLU A 522 -3.21 1.27 -27.11
CA GLU A 522 -4.65 1.00 -27.10
C GLU A 522 -5.21 1.02 -25.66
N ALA A 523 -4.52 0.35 -24.72
CA ALA A 523 -4.89 0.42 -23.31
C ALA A 523 -4.74 1.84 -22.73
N HIS A 524 -3.76 2.61 -23.20
CA HIS A 524 -3.50 4.00 -22.77
C HIS A 524 -4.68 4.94 -23.05
N GLN A 525 -5.41 4.73 -24.15
CA GLN A 525 -6.59 5.54 -24.47
C GLN A 525 -7.65 5.55 -23.35
N ASN A 526 -7.73 4.48 -22.54
CA ASN A 526 -8.67 4.39 -21.43
C ASN A 526 -8.22 5.13 -20.17
N VAL A 527 -6.93 5.52 -20.09
CA VAL A 527 -6.33 6.14 -18.89
C VAL A 527 -5.74 7.52 -19.17
N ALA A 528 -5.76 7.98 -20.42
CA ALA A 528 -5.12 9.24 -20.86
C ALA A 528 -5.66 10.51 -20.18
N GLN A 529 -6.88 10.47 -19.63
CA GLN A 529 -7.52 11.60 -18.95
C GLN A 529 -7.29 11.62 -17.43
N LEU A 530 -6.63 10.61 -16.87
CA LEU A 530 -6.39 10.55 -15.43
C LEU A 530 -5.30 11.55 -15.03
N SER A 531 -5.47 12.22 -13.89
CA SER A 531 -4.38 12.94 -13.25
C SER A 531 -3.27 11.99 -12.78
N LEU A 532 -2.10 12.54 -12.43
CA LEU A 532 -0.95 11.75 -11.96
C LEU A 532 -1.34 10.85 -10.77
N SER A 533 -1.97 11.44 -9.75
CA SER A 533 -2.31 10.74 -8.51
C SER A 533 -3.46 9.76 -8.70
N GLU A 534 -4.44 10.07 -9.56
CA GLU A 534 -5.50 9.12 -9.93
C GLU A 534 -4.94 7.93 -10.70
N ALA A 535 -3.99 8.14 -11.61
CA ALA A 535 -3.35 7.05 -12.35
C ALA A 535 -2.56 6.12 -11.42
N GLN A 536 -1.81 6.66 -10.46
CA GLN A 536 -1.17 5.87 -9.40
C GLN A 536 -2.19 5.08 -8.56
N LEU A 537 -3.29 5.73 -8.16
CA LEU A 537 -4.34 5.08 -7.38
C LEU A 537 -5.01 3.95 -8.17
N ARG A 538 -5.31 4.17 -9.46
CA ARG A 538 -5.86 3.14 -10.36
C ARG A 538 -4.89 1.98 -10.55
N PHE A 539 -3.58 2.25 -10.61
CA PHE A 539 -2.56 1.20 -10.66
C PHE A 539 -2.63 0.33 -9.39
N ILE A 540 -2.69 0.94 -8.21
CA ILE A 540 -2.78 0.22 -6.93
C ILE A 540 -4.09 -0.57 -6.85
N GLN A 541 -5.23 0.01 -7.28
CA GLN A 541 -6.52 -0.69 -7.31
C GLN A 541 -6.51 -1.90 -8.25
N ALA A 542 -5.89 -1.77 -9.43
CA ALA A 542 -5.72 -2.90 -10.34
C ALA A 542 -4.83 -3.99 -9.72
N TRP A 543 -3.74 -3.60 -9.04
CA TRP A 543 -2.86 -4.54 -8.33
C TRP A 543 -3.58 -5.25 -7.18
N GLN A 544 -4.43 -4.54 -6.42
CA GLN A 544 -5.27 -5.09 -5.36
C GLN A 544 -6.30 -6.12 -5.86
N SER A 545 -6.69 -6.03 -7.13
CA SER A 545 -7.66 -6.94 -7.76
C SER A 545 -7.05 -8.28 -8.21
N LEU A 546 -5.71 -8.40 -8.20
CA LEU A 546 -5.03 -9.62 -8.58
C LEU A 546 -5.30 -10.74 -7.57
N PRO A 547 -5.40 -12.01 -8.01
CA PRO A 547 -5.81 -13.12 -7.15
C PRO A 547 -4.84 -13.38 -5.99
N ASP A 548 -3.55 -13.19 -6.23
CA ASP A 548 -2.49 -13.43 -5.23
C ASP A 548 -2.12 -12.16 -4.44
N PHE A 549 -2.87 -11.08 -4.61
CA PHE A 549 -2.62 -9.83 -3.91
C PHE A 549 -2.64 -10.02 -2.39
N GLY A 550 -1.61 -9.51 -1.74
CA GLY A 550 -1.52 -9.42 -0.29
C GLY A 550 -1.35 -10.75 0.45
N ILE A 551 -0.91 -11.80 -0.25
CA ILE A 551 -0.55 -13.07 0.38
C ILE A 551 0.95 -13.07 0.70
N SER A 552 1.28 -13.19 1.99
CA SER A 552 2.64 -13.39 2.47
C SER A 552 2.93 -14.88 2.67
N TYR A 553 3.99 -15.41 2.05
CA TYR A 553 4.26 -16.85 2.06
C TYR A 553 5.35 -17.24 3.07
N VAL A 554 5.08 -18.27 3.89
CA VAL A 554 6.02 -18.84 4.85
C VAL A 554 6.03 -20.36 4.73
N VAL A 555 7.20 -20.99 4.70
CA VAL A 555 7.31 -22.45 4.72
C VAL A 555 7.10 -22.94 6.15
N VAL A 556 6.14 -23.85 6.32
CA VAL A 556 5.76 -24.41 7.60
C VAL A 556 5.64 -25.93 7.52
N ARG A 557 5.69 -26.58 8.68
CA ARG A 557 5.37 -27.99 8.84
C ARG A 557 4.18 -28.13 9.77
N PHE A 558 3.04 -28.56 9.22
CA PHE A 558 1.83 -28.78 10.02
C PHE A 558 1.98 -29.99 10.95
N LYS A 559 1.40 -29.89 12.15
CA LYS A 559 1.38 -31.00 13.12
C LYS A 559 0.71 -32.22 12.48
N GLY A 560 1.41 -33.35 12.50
CA GLY A 560 0.96 -34.60 11.87
C GLY A 560 1.34 -34.74 10.39
N SER A 561 1.81 -33.68 9.73
CA SER A 561 2.39 -33.76 8.38
C SER A 561 3.89 -34.07 8.45
N LYS A 562 4.35 -34.95 7.56
CA LYS A 562 5.78 -35.24 7.37
C LYS A 562 6.43 -34.36 6.28
N LYS A 563 5.61 -33.64 5.50
CA LYS A 563 6.06 -32.80 4.39
C LYS A 563 6.02 -31.34 4.79
N ASP A 564 6.94 -30.58 4.22
CA ASP A 564 6.92 -29.12 4.31
C ASP A 564 5.90 -28.57 3.31
N GLU A 565 5.16 -27.57 3.76
CA GLU A 565 4.05 -26.96 3.05
C GLU A 565 4.15 -25.43 3.19
N ILE A 566 3.30 -24.69 2.49
CA ILE A 566 3.31 -23.24 2.53
C ILE A 566 2.09 -22.74 3.28
N LEU A 567 2.33 -21.81 4.21
CA LEU A 567 1.31 -20.98 4.84
C LEU A 567 1.30 -19.63 4.13
N GLY A 568 0.23 -19.35 3.40
CA GLY A 568 -0.11 -18.01 2.91
C GLY A 568 -0.86 -17.25 4.00
N ILE A 569 -0.39 -16.06 4.34
CA ILE A 569 -1.01 -15.15 5.29
C ILE A 569 -1.54 -13.96 4.50
N ALA A 570 -2.86 -13.77 4.50
CA ALA A 570 -3.51 -12.60 3.93
C ALA A 570 -4.20 -11.79 5.04
N ASN A 571 -4.69 -10.61 4.70
CA ASN A 571 -5.29 -9.69 5.67
C ASN A 571 -6.52 -10.24 6.43
N ASN A 572 -7.22 -11.22 5.87
CA ASN A 572 -8.45 -11.77 6.45
C ASN A 572 -8.45 -13.30 6.59
N ARG A 573 -7.37 -13.98 6.20
CA ARG A 573 -7.33 -15.44 6.13
C ARG A 573 -5.91 -16.00 6.13
N LEU A 574 -5.80 -17.24 6.62
CA LEU A 574 -4.65 -18.12 6.44
C LEU A 574 -4.97 -19.18 5.39
N ILE A 575 -3.99 -19.51 4.56
CA ILE A 575 -4.14 -20.41 3.43
C ILE A 575 -3.03 -21.47 3.53
N ARG A 576 -3.41 -22.74 3.57
CA ARG A 576 -2.49 -23.87 3.44
C ARG A 576 -2.36 -24.23 1.97
N ILE A 577 -1.14 -24.21 1.47
CA ILE A 577 -0.80 -24.43 0.07
C ILE A 577 0.15 -25.62 -0.03
N ASP A 578 -0.13 -26.56 -0.93
CA ASP A 578 0.75 -27.68 -1.20
C ASP A 578 2.02 -27.18 -1.90
N LEU A 579 3.19 -27.55 -1.37
CA LEU A 579 4.48 -27.06 -1.88
C LEU A 579 4.81 -27.60 -3.28
N ALA A 580 4.33 -28.80 -3.64
CA ALA A 580 4.67 -29.46 -4.90
C ALA A 580 3.81 -28.98 -6.05
N VAL A 581 2.50 -28.81 -5.83
CA VAL A 581 1.54 -28.43 -6.88
C VAL A 581 1.23 -26.92 -6.86
N GLY A 582 1.33 -26.27 -5.69
CA GLY A 582 0.96 -24.86 -5.52
C GLY A 582 -0.55 -24.64 -5.30
N ASP A 583 -1.33 -25.72 -5.18
CA ASP A 583 -2.78 -25.65 -4.97
C ASP A 583 -3.14 -25.34 -3.52
N VAL A 584 -4.24 -24.60 -3.35
CA VAL A 584 -4.83 -24.33 -2.04
C VAL A 584 -5.47 -25.60 -1.48
N VAL A 585 -4.92 -26.10 -0.38
CA VAL A 585 -5.43 -27.28 0.34
C VAL A 585 -6.54 -26.89 1.30
N LYS A 586 -6.35 -25.81 2.07
CA LYS A 586 -7.32 -25.37 3.08
C LYS A 586 -7.19 -23.87 3.35
N THR A 587 -8.31 -23.23 3.67
CA THR A 587 -8.37 -21.82 4.03
C THR A 587 -9.07 -21.65 5.37
N TRP A 588 -8.48 -20.85 6.26
CA TRP A 588 -9.06 -20.47 7.54
C TRP A 588 -9.26 -18.97 7.59
N ARG A 589 -10.41 -18.50 8.06
CA ARG A 589 -10.73 -17.07 8.14
C ARG A 589 -10.39 -16.53 9.53
N PHE A 590 -9.87 -15.30 9.58
CA PHE A 590 -9.62 -14.60 10.84
C PHE A 590 -10.90 -14.33 11.64
N SER A 591 -12.04 -14.14 10.97
CA SER A 591 -13.35 -13.98 11.64
C SER A 591 -13.73 -15.12 12.57
N ASN A 592 -13.18 -16.32 12.33
CA ASN A 592 -13.47 -17.52 13.11
C ASN A 592 -12.32 -17.84 14.08
N MET A 593 -11.28 -17.01 14.16
CA MET A 593 -10.15 -17.22 15.05
C MET A 593 -10.54 -16.77 16.46
N ARG A 594 -10.35 -17.64 17.45
CA ARG A 594 -10.61 -17.32 18.86
C ARG A 594 -9.36 -16.81 19.55
N GLN A 595 -8.27 -17.53 19.37
CA GLN A 595 -6.98 -17.23 19.97
C GLN A 595 -5.85 -17.93 19.20
N TRP A 596 -4.63 -17.42 19.34
CA TRP A 596 -3.42 -18.10 18.91
C TRP A 596 -2.38 -18.02 20.02
N ASN A 597 -1.58 -19.08 20.14
CA ASN A 597 -0.50 -19.20 21.10
C ASN A 597 0.76 -19.63 20.39
N VAL A 598 1.90 -19.15 20.86
CA VAL A 598 3.22 -19.53 20.34
C VAL A 598 4.00 -20.20 21.46
N ASN A 599 4.38 -21.44 21.25
CA ASN A 599 5.34 -22.10 22.11
C ASN A 599 6.75 -21.85 21.54
N TRP A 600 7.51 -21.00 22.23
CA TRP A 600 8.85 -20.59 21.81
C TRP A 600 9.89 -21.71 21.92
N ASP A 601 9.73 -22.63 22.89
CA ASP A 601 10.67 -23.73 23.13
C ASP A 601 10.67 -24.72 21.98
N ILE A 602 9.48 -25.13 21.53
CA ILE A 602 9.31 -26.06 20.40
C ILE A 602 9.09 -25.35 19.07
N ARG A 603 9.12 -24.00 19.05
CA ARG A 603 8.91 -23.15 17.86
C ARG A 603 7.65 -23.54 17.08
N GLN A 604 6.52 -23.62 17.80
CA GLN A 604 5.23 -24.00 17.23
C GLN A 604 4.19 -22.93 17.47
N VAL A 605 3.46 -22.57 16.42
CA VAL A 605 2.26 -21.73 16.50
C VAL A 605 1.05 -22.66 16.55
N ALA A 606 0.15 -22.42 17.48
CA ALA A 606 -1.13 -23.10 17.62
C ALA A 606 -2.26 -22.07 17.55
N ILE A 607 -3.27 -22.33 16.73
CA ILE A 607 -4.40 -21.44 16.47
C ILE A 607 -5.68 -22.21 16.70
N GLU A 608 -6.55 -21.65 17.54
CA GLU A 608 -7.89 -22.16 17.79
C GLU A 608 -8.90 -21.35 16.98
N PHE A 609 -9.66 -22.05 16.15
CA PHE A 609 -10.81 -21.51 15.45
C PHE A 609 -12.11 -22.01 16.08
N ASP A 610 -13.23 -21.39 15.70
CA ASP A 610 -14.57 -21.88 16.00
C ASP A 610 -14.76 -23.36 15.61
N GLU A 611 -15.79 -23.97 16.19
CA GLU A 611 -16.15 -25.39 15.96
C GLU A 611 -15.04 -26.37 16.39
N HIS A 612 -14.23 -25.99 17.38
CA HIS A 612 -13.11 -26.78 17.93
C HIS A 612 -12.04 -27.14 16.89
N ILE A 613 -11.90 -26.34 15.83
CA ILE A 613 -10.87 -26.54 14.81
C ILE A 613 -9.54 -25.99 15.33
N ASN A 614 -8.62 -26.89 15.67
CA ASN A 614 -7.29 -26.55 16.13
C ASN A 614 -6.24 -26.80 15.05
N VAL A 615 -5.43 -25.79 14.74
CA VAL A 615 -4.35 -25.86 13.76
C VAL A 615 -3.03 -25.58 14.46
N ALA A 616 -2.03 -26.43 14.25
CA ALA A 616 -0.69 -26.21 14.80
C ALA A 616 0.37 -26.49 13.73
N PHE A 617 1.41 -25.67 13.69
CA PHE A 617 2.52 -25.80 12.75
C PHE A 617 3.81 -25.20 13.31
N SER A 618 4.96 -25.71 12.87
CA SER A 618 6.28 -25.10 13.12
C SER A 618 6.78 -24.37 11.88
N CYS A 619 7.39 -23.21 12.05
CA CYS A 619 7.96 -22.46 10.92
C CYS A 619 9.33 -23.03 10.53
N VAL A 620 9.55 -23.19 9.22
CA VAL A 620 10.79 -23.77 8.66
C VAL A 620 11.66 -22.67 8.04
N SER A 621 11.08 -21.82 7.19
CA SER A 621 11.84 -20.78 6.48
C SER A 621 11.99 -19.47 7.26
N ALA A 622 11.22 -19.27 8.32
CA ALA A 622 11.15 -18.02 9.08
C ALA A 622 11.01 -18.29 10.59
N SER A 623 11.27 -17.26 11.40
CA SER A 623 10.95 -17.31 12.84
C SER A 623 9.44 -17.36 13.07
N CYS A 624 8.99 -18.13 14.06
CA CYS A 624 7.58 -18.14 14.48
C CYS A 624 7.09 -16.76 14.93
N ARG A 625 8.02 -15.88 15.36
CA ARG A 625 7.75 -14.48 15.68
C ARG A 625 7.17 -13.71 14.51
N ILE A 626 7.67 -13.97 13.29
CA ILE A 626 7.19 -13.28 12.09
C ILE A 626 5.74 -13.66 11.81
N VAL A 627 5.39 -14.95 11.90
CA VAL A 627 4.00 -15.40 11.69
C VAL A 627 3.07 -14.88 12.79
N HIS A 628 3.51 -14.93 14.04
CA HIS A 628 2.79 -14.35 15.18
C HIS A 628 2.50 -12.87 14.98
N GLU A 629 3.52 -12.08 14.63
CA GLU A 629 3.40 -10.66 14.36
C GLU A 629 2.49 -10.38 13.16
N TYR A 630 2.55 -11.19 12.10
CA TYR A 630 1.65 -11.03 10.96
C TYR A 630 0.17 -11.22 11.35
N ILE A 631 -0.13 -12.23 12.17
CA ILE A 631 -1.50 -12.48 12.66
C ILE A 631 -1.96 -11.31 13.54
N GLY A 632 -1.17 -10.95 14.56
CA GLY A 632 -1.49 -9.85 15.47
C GLY A 632 -1.60 -8.49 14.77
N GLY A 633 -0.70 -8.21 13.83
CA GLY A 633 -0.70 -6.97 13.05
C GLY A 633 -1.89 -6.85 12.11
N TYR A 634 -2.30 -7.92 11.43
CA TYR A 634 -3.53 -7.86 10.62
C TYR A 634 -4.80 -7.72 11.48
N ILE A 635 -4.84 -8.33 12.67
CA ILE A 635 -5.92 -8.12 13.63
C ILE A 635 -5.95 -6.65 14.08
N PHE A 636 -4.80 -6.09 14.49
CA PHE A 636 -4.67 -4.68 14.85
C PHE A 636 -5.13 -3.73 13.73
N LEU A 637 -4.73 -3.99 12.48
CA LEU A 637 -5.14 -3.17 11.34
C LEU A 637 -6.64 -3.25 11.04
N SER A 638 -7.31 -4.34 11.45
CA SER A 638 -8.75 -4.51 11.30
C SER A 638 -9.57 -3.80 12.37
N THR A 639 -8.96 -3.45 13.52
CA THR A 639 -9.61 -2.72 14.62
C THR A 639 -9.52 -1.19 14.46
N ARG A 640 -8.87 -0.70 13.39
CA ARG A 640 -8.79 0.74 13.12
C ARG A 640 -10.19 1.33 12.95
N GLU A 641 -10.51 2.35 13.75
CA GLU A 641 -11.76 3.07 13.62
C GLU A 641 -11.75 4.01 12.40
N ARG A 642 -12.93 4.28 11.85
CA ARG A 642 -13.09 5.25 10.74
C ARG A 642 -12.99 6.70 11.20
N ALA A 643 -12.97 6.96 12.51
CA ALA A 643 -12.88 8.30 13.07
C ALA A 643 -11.49 8.89 12.76
N ARG A 644 -11.48 10.02 12.06
CA ARG A 644 -10.25 10.76 11.74
C ARG A 644 -9.68 11.35 13.03
N GLY A 645 -8.49 10.93 13.44
CA GLY A 645 -7.68 11.66 14.42
C GLY A 645 -7.36 10.94 15.74
N GLU A 646 -7.64 9.65 15.88
CA GLU A 646 -7.13 8.89 17.03
C GLU A 646 -5.66 8.52 16.82
N GLU A 647 -4.86 8.69 17.88
CA GLU A 647 -3.48 8.24 17.93
C GLU A 647 -3.44 6.70 17.86
N LEU A 648 -2.40 6.16 17.22
CA LEU A 648 -2.21 4.72 17.13
C LEU A 648 -2.06 4.12 18.54
N ASP A 649 -2.87 3.13 18.88
CA ASP A 649 -2.75 2.39 20.14
C ASP A 649 -1.53 1.46 20.08
N GLU A 650 -0.38 2.01 20.43
CA GLU A 650 0.89 1.28 20.41
C GLU A 650 0.91 0.12 21.41
N ASP A 651 0.25 0.28 22.55
CA ASP A 651 0.17 -0.74 23.59
C ASP A 651 -0.62 -1.95 23.10
N LEU A 652 -1.76 -1.73 22.44
CA LEU A 652 -2.52 -2.80 21.81
C LEU A 652 -1.71 -3.51 20.72
N PHE A 653 -0.98 -2.77 19.87
CA PHE A 653 -0.12 -3.38 18.86
C PHE A 653 0.95 -4.28 19.51
N LEU A 654 1.61 -3.81 20.56
CA LEU A 654 2.63 -4.58 21.28
C LEU A 654 2.04 -5.79 22.02
N GLN A 655 0.82 -5.68 22.58
CA GLN A 655 0.12 -6.83 23.16
C GLN A 655 -0.18 -7.92 22.13
N LEU A 656 -0.57 -7.52 20.91
CA LEU A 656 -0.90 -8.45 19.83
C LEU A 656 0.34 -9.04 19.13
N THR A 657 1.52 -8.42 19.26
CA THR A 657 2.71 -8.80 18.46
C THR A 657 3.97 -9.15 19.26
N GLY A 658 4.12 -8.68 20.49
CA GLY A 658 5.28 -8.91 21.36
C GLY A 658 5.18 -10.15 22.24
N GLY A 659 3.97 -10.73 22.38
CA GLY A 659 3.68 -11.74 23.39
C GLY A 659 3.74 -11.17 24.82
N HIS A 660 3.47 -12.00 25.84
CA HIS A 660 3.54 -11.61 27.25
C HIS A 660 4.97 -11.31 27.78
N GLU A 661 5.93 -11.02 26.90
CA GLU A 661 7.23 -10.43 27.26
C GLU A 661 7.06 -8.91 27.46
N ALA A 662 6.11 -8.49 28.30
CA ALA A 662 5.90 -7.09 28.63
C ALA A 662 6.73 -6.73 29.88
N PHE A 663 7.64 -5.77 29.67
CA PHE A 663 8.43 -5.00 30.65
C PHE A 663 9.75 -5.57 31.17
#